data_AF-A0A928DBR3-F1
#
_entry.id   AF-A0A928DBR3-F1
#
_cell.length_a   1.000
_cell.length_b   1.000
_cell.length_c   1.000
_cell.angle_alpha   90.00
_cell.angle_beta   90.00
_cell.angle_gamma   90.00
#
_symmetry.space_group_name_H-M   'P 1'
#
loop_
_entity.id
_entity.type
_entity.pdbx_description
1 polymer ?
#
loop_
_entity_poly.entity_id
_entity_poly.type
_entity_poly.pdbx_seq_one_letter_code
_entity_poly.pdbx_strand_id
1 'polypeptide(L)'
;MRFAAPFHIVNGILHDRDYKPFPLKPSCFRLTDDREAAETFLAGCKTDRVNMIRLELTEALLTEPDGNLKQGAALDLFDDFVEECCKNEIYLVFTPITEKIKTPDGKTENAIREDEPIFAERYFDALFRHVNRNSQKMFFEYENLAGIDFLPALDCFTVTRLNTYIHHLGCFIQHFFMNQLLELYFLDHGAIPGELASTIEAYPQLSVVNWFPNPEKVRIPAEIPGIPESAVKAYVREAGMPTYLDCPAAACASKALGCKNVFGNGGQEGFITLEADCPMEFQLRFPCEVKTAKYRPSLRKKTDVEIRKDRVYFTLPESCYGVLEVNYDVPDLPHFTMYILVDPVIPAPEKALWLAPGRHDEVDYTAEKTLAFAPGVHYLPEDRLRPVSGHDIYLAPGAVLKCGLTCEKGENLRIYGSGIFDGTLVRRNPGENWKGRADDSFIHFFEGKNIIWDGPMIFNSPFWNLVPEGTHDMVIRHHKAITWAVNSDGIQPRSCVNLLIENCFFKCSDDSIAIKTRRASGMHSYNITIRNVVTWNDAGSSLEIGHTSQGDLLENVSFENIEIIRACGGLCHIYLIDHSAVRNVKYENIYMEGNTFKVPEINFTISQNFYSTDDTRASIKHVSLKNLHVEEEFCGISLSGFDDEHRIEEVALDGLYIHCGESVKAFTGELPYRKLSFADPVKIG
;
A
#
# COMPACT_ATOMS: atom_id res chain seq x y z
N MET A 1 21.20 6.79 -9.44
CA MET A 1 21.77 6.26 -10.70
C MET A 1 21.01 4.99 -11.02
N ARG A 2 20.69 4.73 -12.30
CA ARG A 2 20.00 3.50 -12.71
C ARG A 2 20.91 2.31 -12.44
N PHE A 3 20.45 1.31 -11.69
CA PHE A 3 21.07 -0.01 -11.72
C PHE A 3 19.95 -1.03 -11.83
N ALA A 4 19.79 -1.55 -13.04
CA ALA A 4 18.84 -2.57 -13.40
C ALA A 4 19.46 -3.93 -13.07
N ALA A 5 18.84 -4.66 -12.15
CA ALA A 5 18.98 -6.11 -12.20
C ALA A 5 18.39 -6.60 -13.53
N PRO A 6 19.02 -7.56 -14.23
CA PRO A 6 18.39 -8.14 -15.40
C PRO A 6 17.15 -8.97 -15.05
N PHE A 7 16.98 -9.35 -13.76
CA PHE A 7 15.90 -10.20 -13.30
C PHE A 7 15.35 -9.87 -11.92
N HIS A 8 14.10 -10.29 -11.70
CA HIS A 8 13.41 -10.29 -10.41
C HIS A 8 12.79 -11.67 -10.14
N ILE A 9 12.76 -12.12 -8.89
CA ILE A 9 11.99 -13.32 -8.49
C ILE A 9 10.73 -12.84 -7.78
N VAL A 10 9.57 -13.06 -8.39
CA VAL A 10 8.26 -12.70 -7.82
C VAL A 10 7.43 -13.97 -7.73
N ASN A 11 7.02 -14.35 -6.51
CA ASN A 11 6.23 -15.56 -6.25
C ASN A 11 6.83 -16.86 -6.83
N GLY A 12 8.17 -17.00 -6.80
CA GLY A 12 8.87 -18.17 -7.33
C GLY A 12 9.00 -18.21 -8.85
N ILE A 13 8.64 -17.12 -9.56
CA ILE A 13 8.75 -16.99 -11.01
C ILE A 13 9.83 -15.95 -11.32
N LEU A 14 10.77 -16.29 -12.21
CA LEU A 14 11.79 -15.36 -12.71
C LEU A 14 11.14 -14.37 -13.69
N HIS A 15 11.42 -13.09 -13.51
CA HIS A 15 10.95 -11.99 -14.34
C HIS A 15 12.15 -11.22 -14.89
N ASP A 16 12.01 -10.57 -16.05
CA ASP A 16 13.04 -9.69 -16.62
C ASP A 16 13.07 -8.32 -15.92
N ARG A 17 13.99 -7.43 -16.35
CA ARG A 17 14.13 -6.04 -15.86
C ARG A 17 12.87 -5.16 -15.97
N ASP A 18 11.85 -5.61 -16.72
CA ASP A 18 10.55 -4.95 -16.85
C ASP A 18 9.45 -5.69 -16.06
N TYR A 19 9.83 -6.59 -15.15
CA TYR A 19 8.91 -7.43 -14.36
C TYR A 19 7.98 -8.30 -15.21
N LYS A 20 8.40 -8.73 -16.40
CA LYS A 20 7.65 -9.71 -17.22
C LYS A 20 8.13 -11.12 -16.95
N PRO A 21 7.24 -12.14 -16.85
CA PRO A 21 7.65 -13.53 -16.71
C PRO A 21 8.69 -13.92 -17.76
N PHE A 22 9.87 -14.34 -17.29
CA PHE A 22 11.03 -14.65 -18.10
C PHE A 22 11.31 -16.15 -18.05
N PRO A 23 10.68 -16.95 -18.93
CA PRO A 23 10.90 -18.39 -18.96
C PRO A 23 12.32 -18.69 -19.43
N LEU A 24 13.13 -19.31 -18.58
CA LEU A 24 14.49 -19.73 -18.93
C LEU A 24 14.44 -20.90 -19.92
N LYS A 25 15.17 -20.75 -21.03
CA LYS A 25 15.49 -21.81 -21.97
C LYS A 25 17.01 -21.95 -22.05
N PRO A 26 17.60 -22.73 -21.12
CA PRO A 26 19.05 -22.87 -21.01
C PRO A 26 19.63 -23.77 -22.12
N SER A 27 20.89 -23.53 -22.45
CA SER A 27 21.76 -24.43 -23.20
C SER A 27 23.16 -24.45 -22.55
N CYS A 28 24.01 -25.38 -22.98
CA CYS A 28 25.37 -25.51 -22.47
C CYS A 28 26.35 -25.61 -23.64
N PHE A 29 27.47 -24.89 -23.54
CA PHE A 29 28.56 -24.93 -24.51
C PHE A 29 29.89 -25.01 -23.79
N ARG A 30 30.76 -25.92 -24.24
CA ARG A 30 32.15 -25.99 -23.77
C ARG A 30 33.03 -25.25 -24.74
N LEU A 31 33.72 -24.22 -24.25
CA LEU A 31 34.63 -23.45 -25.07
C LEU A 31 35.79 -24.33 -25.55
N THR A 32 36.09 -24.25 -26.84
CA THR A 32 37.22 -24.88 -27.53
C THR A 32 38.01 -23.82 -28.30
N ASP A 33 38.96 -24.22 -29.15
CA ASP A 33 39.59 -23.38 -30.16
C ASP A 33 38.92 -23.51 -31.55
N ASP A 34 37.81 -24.24 -31.65
CA ASP A 34 37.05 -24.47 -32.88
C ASP A 34 35.95 -23.40 -33.06
N ARG A 35 36.26 -22.42 -33.91
CA ARG A 35 35.35 -21.31 -34.24
C ARG A 35 34.09 -21.77 -34.97
N GLU A 36 34.19 -22.74 -35.88
CA GLU A 36 33.05 -23.20 -36.68
C GLU A 36 32.02 -23.89 -35.79
N ALA A 37 32.48 -24.66 -34.79
CA ALA A 37 31.61 -25.27 -33.79
C ALA A 37 30.86 -24.23 -32.95
N ALA A 38 31.54 -23.17 -32.50
CA ALA A 38 30.92 -22.09 -31.72
C ALA A 38 29.90 -21.29 -32.53
N GLU A 39 30.22 -20.93 -33.78
CA GLU A 39 29.30 -20.22 -34.68
C GLU A 39 28.06 -21.06 -34.99
N THR A 40 28.24 -22.36 -35.23
CA THR A 40 27.13 -23.31 -35.44
C THR A 40 26.24 -23.41 -34.21
N PHE A 41 26.83 -23.47 -33.01
CA PHE A 41 26.08 -23.51 -31.75
C PHE A 41 25.26 -22.24 -31.52
N LEU A 42 25.85 -21.06 -31.71
CA LEU A 42 25.17 -19.78 -31.55
C LEU A 42 24.04 -19.59 -32.57
N ALA A 43 24.25 -20.04 -33.82
CA ALA A 43 23.21 -20.06 -34.84
C ALA A 43 22.02 -20.94 -34.42
N GLY A 44 22.28 -22.13 -33.85
CA GLY A 44 21.25 -23.00 -33.29
C GLY A 44 20.49 -22.38 -32.12
N CYS A 45 21.20 -21.71 -31.21
CA CYS A 45 20.61 -21.01 -30.07
C CYS A 45 19.56 -19.98 -30.50
N LYS A 46 19.83 -19.26 -31.60
CA LYS A 46 18.89 -18.29 -32.18
C LYS A 46 17.62 -18.95 -32.72
N THR A 47 17.76 -20.08 -33.43
CA THR A 47 16.63 -20.86 -33.93
C THR A 47 15.78 -21.39 -32.77
N ASP A 48 16.43 -21.88 -31.72
CA ASP A 48 15.77 -22.47 -30.58
C ASP A 48 15.28 -21.45 -29.55
N ARG A 49 15.55 -20.14 -29.73
CA ARG A 49 15.23 -19.10 -28.74
C ARG A 49 15.84 -19.40 -27.37
N VAL A 50 17.07 -19.92 -27.35
CA VAL A 50 17.87 -20.05 -26.13
C VAL A 50 18.12 -18.63 -25.61
N ASN A 51 17.85 -18.42 -24.33
CA ASN A 51 18.06 -17.13 -23.68
C ASN A 51 19.08 -17.21 -22.52
N MET A 52 19.61 -18.40 -22.22
CA MET A 52 20.71 -18.56 -21.26
C MET A 52 21.68 -19.65 -21.73
N ILE A 53 22.98 -19.37 -21.67
CA ILE A 53 24.05 -20.32 -22.00
C ILE A 53 24.93 -20.51 -20.77
N ARG A 54 25.05 -21.76 -20.33
CA ARG A 54 26.14 -22.18 -19.44
C ARG A 54 27.39 -22.39 -20.29
N LEU A 55 28.35 -21.48 -20.15
CA LEU A 55 29.62 -21.54 -20.88
C LEU A 55 30.67 -22.22 -19.99
N GLU A 56 31.03 -23.44 -20.33
CA GLU A 56 32.08 -24.19 -19.67
C GLU A 56 33.45 -23.72 -20.18
N LEU A 57 34.28 -23.23 -19.27
CA LEU A 57 35.57 -22.64 -19.55
C LEU A 57 36.67 -23.55 -19.00
N THR A 58 37.38 -24.22 -19.89
CA THR A 58 38.50 -25.10 -19.52
C THR A 58 39.73 -24.25 -19.20
N GLU A 59 40.24 -24.34 -17.98
CA GLU A 59 41.36 -23.52 -17.51
C GLU A 59 42.59 -23.65 -18.43
N ALA A 60 43.04 -24.88 -18.69
CA ALA A 60 44.22 -25.17 -19.51
C ALA A 60 44.13 -24.67 -20.97
N LEU A 61 42.92 -24.32 -21.43
CA LEU A 61 42.69 -23.74 -22.74
C LEU A 61 42.93 -22.22 -22.74
N LEU A 62 42.56 -21.54 -21.66
CA LEU A 62 42.55 -20.08 -21.56
C LEU A 62 43.74 -19.50 -20.78
N THR A 63 44.45 -20.29 -19.98
CA THR A 63 45.57 -19.81 -19.17
C THR A 63 46.86 -20.58 -19.38
N GLU A 64 47.96 -19.89 -19.09
CA GLU A 64 49.28 -20.48 -18.87
C GLU A 64 49.37 -21.08 -17.44
N PRO A 65 50.35 -21.96 -17.15
CA PRO A 65 50.51 -22.57 -15.82
C PRO A 65 50.72 -21.60 -14.65
N ASP A 66 51.06 -20.34 -14.95
CA ASP A 66 51.20 -19.26 -13.96
C ASP A 66 49.87 -18.54 -13.66
N GLY A 67 48.78 -18.93 -14.33
CA GLY A 67 47.44 -18.35 -14.18
C GLY A 67 47.17 -17.15 -15.10
N ASN A 68 48.14 -16.67 -15.87
CA ASN A 68 47.92 -15.59 -16.82
C ASN A 68 47.16 -16.09 -18.06
N LEU A 69 46.38 -15.22 -18.70
CA LEU A 69 45.67 -15.59 -19.92
C LEU A 69 46.63 -15.92 -21.06
N LYS A 70 46.39 -17.08 -21.65
CA LYS A 70 47.08 -17.58 -22.83
C LYS A 70 46.56 -16.87 -24.07
N GLN A 71 47.46 -16.16 -24.75
CA GLN A 71 47.12 -15.47 -25.99
C GLN A 71 46.98 -16.50 -27.12
N GLY A 72 45.85 -16.50 -27.83
CA GLY A 72 45.62 -17.40 -28.95
C GLY A 72 44.15 -17.57 -29.32
N ALA A 73 43.89 -18.54 -30.21
CA ALA A 73 42.59 -18.74 -30.85
C ALA A 73 41.43 -18.95 -29.87
N ALA A 74 41.67 -19.61 -28.72
CA ALA A 74 40.63 -19.83 -27.73
C ALA A 74 40.20 -18.56 -27.00
N LEU A 75 41.14 -17.67 -26.66
CA LEU A 75 40.84 -16.38 -26.05
C LEU A 75 40.15 -15.45 -27.06
N ASP A 76 40.57 -15.48 -28.33
CA ASP A 76 39.90 -14.77 -29.41
C ASP A 76 38.46 -15.26 -29.61
N LEU A 77 38.25 -16.57 -29.60
CA LEU A 77 36.93 -17.16 -29.72
C LEU A 77 36.03 -16.82 -28.52
N PHE A 78 36.59 -16.82 -27.32
CA PHE A 78 35.89 -16.39 -26.12
C PHE A 78 35.42 -14.93 -26.22
N ASP A 79 36.30 -14.02 -26.67
CA ASP A 79 35.96 -12.62 -26.86
C ASP A 79 34.81 -12.45 -27.87
N ASP A 80 34.83 -13.20 -28.97
CA ASP A 80 33.75 -13.21 -29.96
C ASP A 80 32.46 -13.81 -29.42
N PHE A 81 32.55 -14.90 -28.67
CA PHE A 81 31.39 -15.61 -28.12
C PHE A 81 30.63 -14.75 -27.11
N VAL A 82 31.34 -14.11 -26.18
CA VAL A 82 30.75 -13.20 -25.18
C VAL A 82 30.06 -12.03 -25.87
N GLU A 83 30.71 -11.44 -26.86
CA GLU A 83 30.17 -10.31 -27.61
C GLU A 83 28.91 -10.69 -28.41
N GLU A 84 28.92 -11.85 -29.07
CA GLU A 84 27.77 -12.32 -29.83
C GLU A 84 26.59 -12.65 -28.92
N CYS A 85 26.81 -13.26 -27.75
CA CYS A 85 25.76 -13.47 -26.75
C CYS A 85 25.19 -12.14 -26.26
N CYS A 86 26.04 -11.14 -26.00
CA CYS A 86 25.59 -9.81 -25.58
C CYS A 86 24.72 -9.13 -26.63
N LYS A 87 25.11 -9.20 -27.92
CA LYS A 87 24.33 -8.64 -29.04
C LYS A 87 22.97 -9.31 -29.23
N ASN A 88 22.88 -10.61 -28.95
CA ASN A 88 21.65 -11.38 -29.10
C ASN A 88 20.83 -11.47 -27.79
N GLU A 89 21.17 -10.68 -26.76
CA GLU A 89 20.48 -10.68 -25.46
C GLU A 89 20.42 -12.07 -24.80
N ILE A 90 21.47 -12.89 -25.00
CA ILE A 90 21.60 -14.21 -24.39
C ILE A 90 22.41 -14.08 -23.11
N TYR A 91 21.85 -14.58 -22.02
CA TYR A 91 22.51 -14.56 -20.71
C TYR A 91 23.61 -15.61 -20.61
N LEU A 92 24.71 -15.27 -19.95
CA LEU A 92 25.86 -16.17 -19.78
C LEU A 92 26.04 -16.58 -18.32
N VAL A 93 26.26 -17.86 -18.08
CA VAL A 93 26.72 -18.39 -16.80
C VAL A 93 28.05 -19.09 -17.02
N PHE A 94 29.12 -18.59 -16.40
CA PHE A 94 30.45 -19.18 -16.55
C PHE A 94 30.61 -20.38 -15.61
N THR A 95 31.09 -21.49 -16.14
CA THR A 95 31.38 -22.70 -15.36
C THR A 95 32.85 -23.03 -15.54
N PRO A 96 33.70 -22.88 -14.52
CA PRO A 96 35.08 -23.31 -14.62
C PRO A 96 35.14 -24.82 -14.75
N ILE A 97 35.96 -25.31 -15.67
CA ILE A 97 36.37 -26.70 -15.74
C ILE A 97 37.87 -26.71 -15.42
N THR A 98 38.18 -26.97 -14.15
CA THR A 98 39.55 -27.19 -13.68
C THR A 98 39.85 -28.69 -13.83
N GLU A 99 40.81 -29.03 -14.68
CA GLU A 99 41.39 -30.37 -14.61
C GLU A 99 42.21 -30.44 -13.33
N LYS A 100 42.28 -31.60 -12.66
CA LYS A 100 42.98 -31.79 -11.37
C LYS A 100 44.48 -31.50 -11.51
N ILE A 101 44.86 -30.23 -11.49
CA ILE A 101 46.24 -29.77 -11.61
C ILE A 101 46.75 -29.51 -10.20
N LYS A 102 47.93 -30.06 -9.91
CA LYS A 102 48.67 -29.73 -8.69
C LYS A 102 49.24 -28.33 -8.86
N THR A 103 49.26 -27.53 -7.80
CA THR A 103 49.93 -26.23 -7.82
C THR A 103 51.42 -26.40 -8.20
N PRO A 104 52.14 -25.33 -8.60
CA PRO A 104 53.60 -25.40 -8.79
C PRO A 104 54.36 -25.93 -7.56
N ASP A 105 53.80 -25.79 -6.34
CA ASP A 105 54.29 -26.34 -5.07
C ASP A 105 53.71 -27.73 -4.70
N GLY A 106 52.87 -28.33 -5.55
CA GLY A 106 52.42 -29.72 -5.45
C GLY A 106 51.12 -29.99 -4.69
N LYS A 107 50.38 -28.97 -4.25
CA LYS A 107 49.12 -29.09 -3.50
C LYS A 107 47.93 -29.42 -4.40
N THR A 108 46.97 -30.17 -3.86
CA THR A 108 45.64 -30.43 -4.46
C THR A 108 44.63 -29.37 -3.99
N GLU A 109 43.55 -29.14 -4.74
CA GLU A 109 42.49 -28.16 -4.41
C GLU A 109 41.92 -28.30 -2.98
N ASN A 110 41.76 -29.54 -2.48
CA ASN A 110 41.33 -29.82 -1.10
C ASN A 110 42.39 -29.49 -0.01
N ALA A 111 43.59 -29.06 -0.38
CA ALA A 111 44.69 -28.73 0.52
C ALA A 111 45.02 -27.22 0.52
N ILE A 112 44.20 -26.42 -0.16
CA ILE A 112 44.31 -24.96 -0.20
C ILE A 112 43.68 -24.40 1.09
N ARG A 113 44.42 -23.53 1.78
CA ARG A 113 43.94 -22.88 3.01
C ARG A 113 42.85 -21.86 2.67
N GLU A 114 41.99 -21.54 3.63
CA GLU A 114 40.92 -20.56 3.42
C GLU A 114 41.42 -19.18 2.99
N ASP A 115 42.64 -18.82 3.42
CA ASP A 115 43.30 -17.55 3.08
C ASP A 115 44.05 -17.57 1.73
N GLU A 116 44.11 -18.70 1.02
CA GLU A 116 44.74 -18.84 -0.28
C GLU A 116 43.67 -18.92 -1.41
N PRO A 117 43.87 -18.24 -2.56
CA PRO A 117 42.96 -18.39 -3.69
C PRO A 117 43.07 -19.80 -4.27
N ILE A 118 41.91 -20.41 -4.54
CA ILE A 118 41.86 -21.68 -5.27
C ILE A 118 42.14 -21.47 -6.76
N PHE A 119 42.35 -22.56 -7.50
CA PHE A 119 42.71 -22.52 -8.92
C PHE A 119 41.70 -21.73 -9.77
N ALA A 120 40.41 -22.03 -9.61
CA ALA A 120 39.35 -21.34 -10.34
C ALA A 120 39.36 -19.82 -10.11
N GLU A 121 39.64 -19.35 -8.89
CA GLU A 121 39.68 -17.92 -8.54
C GLU A 121 40.83 -17.17 -9.20
N ARG A 122 42.01 -17.80 -9.33
CA ARG A 122 43.19 -17.16 -9.95
C ARG A 122 42.99 -16.93 -11.44
N TYR A 123 42.49 -17.96 -12.13
CA TYR A 123 42.19 -17.88 -13.55
C TYR A 123 41.06 -16.87 -13.83
N PHE A 124 39.99 -16.88 -13.03
CA PHE A 124 38.92 -15.90 -13.19
C PHE A 124 39.35 -14.46 -12.87
N ASP A 125 40.27 -14.23 -11.92
CA ASP A 125 40.83 -12.89 -11.70
C ASP A 125 41.51 -12.37 -12.99
N ALA A 126 42.33 -13.20 -13.64
CA ALA A 126 42.96 -12.85 -14.91
C ALA A 126 41.93 -12.63 -16.03
N LEU A 127 40.90 -13.49 -16.09
CA LEU A 127 39.80 -13.36 -17.04
C LEU A 127 39.01 -12.06 -16.82
N PHE A 128 38.64 -11.73 -15.59
CA PHE A 128 37.82 -10.55 -15.29
C PHE A 128 38.56 -9.22 -15.44
N ARG A 129 39.89 -9.24 -15.38
CA ARG A 129 40.75 -8.09 -15.73
C ARG A 129 41.01 -7.98 -17.23
N HIS A 130 40.66 -8.99 -18.01
CA HIS A 130 40.82 -8.95 -19.45
C HIS A 130 39.89 -7.92 -20.08
N VAL A 131 40.42 -7.19 -21.05
CA VAL A 131 39.67 -6.27 -21.88
C VAL A 131 39.37 -7.01 -23.18
N ASN A 132 38.09 -7.24 -23.44
CA ASN A 132 37.65 -7.90 -24.66
C ASN A 132 38.20 -7.12 -25.87
N ARG A 133 38.91 -7.83 -26.76
CA ARG A 133 39.66 -7.20 -27.85
C ARG A 133 38.75 -6.51 -28.86
N ASN A 134 37.52 -7.00 -29.03
CA ASN A 134 36.57 -6.49 -30.01
C ASN A 134 35.80 -5.27 -29.50
N SER A 135 35.29 -5.34 -28.28
CA SER A 135 34.41 -4.32 -27.71
C SER A 135 35.14 -3.28 -26.88
N GLN A 136 36.38 -3.56 -26.49
CA GLN A 136 37.16 -2.79 -25.50
C GLN A 136 36.48 -2.70 -24.13
N LYS A 137 35.52 -3.60 -23.85
CA LYS A 137 34.87 -3.71 -22.54
C LYS A 137 35.60 -4.68 -21.64
N MET A 138 35.67 -4.36 -20.37
CA MET A 138 35.96 -5.30 -19.30
C MET A 138 34.73 -6.13 -18.95
N PHE A 139 34.93 -7.26 -18.28
CA PHE A 139 33.86 -8.21 -17.99
C PHE A 139 32.70 -7.64 -17.18
N PHE A 140 32.98 -6.77 -16.21
CA PHE A 140 31.92 -6.18 -15.38
C PHE A 140 30.98 -5.25 -16.15
N GLU A 141 31.35 -4.83 -17.37
CA GLU A 141 30.54 -3.97 -18.25
C GLU A 141 29.53 -4.76 -19.08
N TYR A 142 29.55 -6.11 -19.02
CA TYR A 142 28.61 -6.98 -19.71
C TYR A 142 27.37 -7.26 -18.84
N GLU A 143 26.25 -6.61 -19.18
CA GLU A 143 24.98 -6.75 -18.46
C GLU A 143 24.32 -8.14 -18.62
N ASN A 144 24.66 -8.88 -19.67
CA ASN A 144 24.11 -10.22 -19.95
C ASN A 144 24.85 -11.35 -19.22
N LEU A 145 25.90 -11.06 -18.46
CA LEU A 145 26.54 -12.07 -17.62
C LEU A 145 25.68 -12.27 -16.36
N ALA A 146 25.13 -13.47 -16.18
CA ALA A 146 24.18 -13.81 -15.13
C ALA A 146 24.80 -14.51 -13.92
N GLY A 147 26.02 -15.05 -14.02
CA GLY A 147 26.71 -15.61 -12.86
C GLY A 147 27.91 -16.51 -13.19
N ILE A 148 28.50 -17.06 -12.12
CA ILE A 148 29.54 -18.10 -12.17
C ILE A 148 29.05 -19.29 -11.33
N ASP A 149 29.06 -20.48 -11.90
CA ASP A 149 28.54 -21.71 -11.27
C ASP A 149 29.44 -22.25 -10.13
N PHE A 150 30.53 -21.55 -9.81
CA PHE A 150 31.46 -21.93 -8.74
C PHE A 150 30.95 -21.57 -7.34
N LEU A 151 29.89 -20.75 -7.21
CA LEU A 151 29.41 -20.28 -5.91
C LEU A 151 29.06 -21.46 -4.99
N PRO A 152 29.85 -21.72 -3.93
CA PRO A 152 29.38 -22.56 -2.84
C PRO A 152 28.09 -21.94 -2.29
N ALA A 153 27.21 -22.78 -1.73
CA ALA A 153 26.09 -22.25 -0.97
C ALA A 153 26.62 -21.24 0.08
N LEU A 154 25.92 -20.11 0.25
CA LEU A 154 26.39 -18.94 1.02
C LEU A 154 26.76 -19.29 2.48
N ASP A 155 26.15 -20.34 3.01
CA ASP A 155 26.39 -20.96 4.32
C ASP A 155 27.75 -21.70 4.42
N CYS A 156 28.44 -21.91 3.29
CA CYS A 156 29.75 -22.56 3.25
C CYS A 156 30.93 -21.60 3.42
N PHE A 157 30.72 -20.28 3.39
CA PHE A 157 31.81 -19.30 3.49
C PHE A 157 32.13 -18.97 4.95
N THR A 158 33.33 -19.33 5.41
CA THR A 158 33.94 -18.65 6.56
C THR A 158 34.29 -17.20 6.20
N VAL A 159 34.38 -16.33 7.21
CA VAL A 159 34.77 -14.92 7.04
C VAL A 159 36.11 -14.79 6.33
N THR A 160 37.09 -15.65 6.67
CA THR A 160 38.41 -15.69 6.02
C THR A 160 38.31 -16.07 4.54
N ARG A 161 37.50 -17.09 4.22
CA ARG A 161 37.31 -17.54 2.84
C ARG A 161 36.63 -16.48 1.98
N LEU A 162 35.61 -15.82 2.53
CA LEU A 162 34.91 -14.74 1.86
C LEU A 162 35.84 -13.55 1.58
N ASN A 163 36.70 -13.22 2.54
CA ASN A 163 37.67 -12.13 2.38
C ASN A 163 38.67 -12.41 1.24
N THR A 164 39.21 -13.62 1.18
CA THR A 164 40.08 -14.05 0.07
C THR A 164 39.35 -14.04 -1.26
N TYR A 165 38.11 -14.51 -1.29
CA TYR A 165 37.26 -14.47 -2.47
C TYR A 165 37.03 -13.03 -2.96
N ILE A 166 36.71 -12.11 -2.05
CA ILE A 166 36.48 -10.69 -2.36
C ILE A 166 37.74 -10.05 -2.97
N HIS A 167 38.91 -10.35 -2.39
CA HIS A 167 40.18 -9.80 -2.85
C HIS A 167 40.53 -10.25 -4.27
N HIS A 168 40.33 -11.54 -4.59
CA HIS A 168 40.72 -12.10 -5.88
C HIS A 168 39.69 -11.90 -6.97
N LEU A 169 38.41 -11.79 -6.63
CA LEU A 169 37.35 -11.54 -7.61
C LEU A 169 36.82 -10.11 -7.50
N GLY A 170 37.61 -9.17 -6.98
CA GLY A 170 37.21 -7.76 -6.81
C GLY A 170 36.77 -7.07 -8.10
N CYS A 171 37.30 -7.47 -9.26
CA CYS A 171 36.81 -7.01 -10.57
C CYS A 171 35.42 -7.59 -10.90
N PHE A 172 35.13 -8.82 -10.46
CA PHE A 172 33.79 -9.41 -10.53
C PHE A 172 32.83 -8.81 -9.50
N ILE A 173 33.32 -8.28 -8.38
CA ILE A 173 32.48 -7.49 -7.45
C ILE A 173 31.93 -6.22 -8.11
N GLN A 174 32.67 -5.63 -9.05
CA GLN A 174 32.15 -4.52 -9.85
C GLN A 174 30.98 -4.94 -10.76
N HIS A 175 30.80 -6.25 -10.99
CA HIS A 175 29.66 -6.79 -11.70
C HIS A 175 28.44 -6.90 -10.78
N PHE A 176 27.28 -6.53 -11.33
CA PHE A 176 26.00 -6.39 -10.61
C PHE A 176 25.62 -7.63 -9.77
N PHE A 177 25.88 -8.84 -10.26
CA PHE A 177 25.44 -10.09 -9.63
C PHE A 177 26.16 -10.37 -8.30
N MET A 178 27.44 -10.01 -8.18
CA MET A 178 28.25 -10.33 -7.00
C MET A 178 27.99 -9.39 -5.82
N ASN A 179 27.59 -8.14 -6.10
CA ASN A 179 27.10 -7.23 -5.06
C ASN A 179 25.87 -7.82 -4.33
N GLN A 180 24.93 -8.41 -5.08
CA GLN A 180 23.74 -9.04 -4.51
C GLN A 180 24.05 -10.26 -3.63
N LEU A 181 25.08 -11.04 -3.98
CA LEU A 181 25.49 -12.20 -3.19
C LEU A 181 26.08 -11.79 -1.83
N LEU A 182 26.95 -10.78 -1.83
CA LEU A 182 27.53 -10.23 -0.60
C LEU A 182 26.46 -9.58 0.27
N GLU A 183 25.49 -8.91 -0.34
CA GLU A 183 24.31 -8.37 0.34
C GLU A 183 23.48 -9.47 1.02
N LEU A 184 23.21 -10.61 0.35
CA LEU A 184 22.53 -11.77 0.95
C LEU A 184 23.33 -12.40 2.10
N TYR A 185 24.66 -12.49 1.97
CA TYR A 185 25.52 -12.99 3.04
C TYR A 185 25.47 -12.10 4.29
N PHE A 186 25.54 -10.77 4.12
CA PHE A 186 25.46 -9.84 5.24
C PHE A 186 24.06 -9.74 5.85
N LEU A 187 23.01 -9.97 5.05
CA LEU A 187 21.63 -10.07 5.51
C LEU A 187 21.45 -11.20 6.53
N ASP A 188 22.00 -12.39 6.24
CA ASP A 188 21.89 -13.57 7.10
C ASP A 188 22.69 -13.41 8.41
N HIS A 189 23.77 -12.62 8.39
CA HIS A 189 24.67 -12.43 9.53
C HIS A 189 24.39 -11.18 10.38
N GLY A 190 23.44 -10.33 9.96
CA GLY A 190 22.93 -9.18 10.72
C GLY A 190 23.90 -8.00 10.91
N ALA A 191 25.18 -8.14 10.55
CA ALA A 191 26.20 -7.10 10.52
C ALA A 191 27.40 -7.53 9.69
N ILE A 192 28.24 -6.56 9.29
CA ILE A 192 29.56 -6.83 8.70
C ILE A 192 30.48 -7.40 9.78
N PRO A 193 31.05 -8.61 9.61
CA PRO A 193 32.08 -9.10 10.52
C PRO A 193 33.28 -8.15 10.57
N GLY A 194 33.81 -7.86 11.76
CA GLY A 194 34.89 -6.87 11.92
C GLY A 194 36.14 -7.13 11.06
N GLU A 195 36.42 -8.40 10.74
CA GLU A 195 37.52 -8.82 9.88
C GLU A 195 37.32 -8.46 8.39
N LEU A 196 36.08 -8.22 7.95
CA LEU A 196 35.73 -7.82 6.59
C LEU A 196 35.60 -6.29 6.43
N ALA A 197 35.58 -5.53 7.53
CA ALA A 197 35.31 -4.09 7.51
C ALA A 197 36.32 -3.32 6.64
N SER A 198 37.62 -3.57 6.81
CA SER A 198 38.66 -2.92 6.00
C SER A 198 38.62 -3.31 4.52
N THR A 199 38.18 -4.53 4.23
CA THR A 199 38.05 -5.02 2.87
C THR A 199 36.86 -4.36 2.18
N ILE A 200 35.72 -4.25 2.86
CA ILE A 200 34.54 -3.55 2.33
C ILE A 200 34.82 -2.06 2.14
N GLU A 201 35.54 -1.42 3.07
CA GLU A 201 35.99 -0.02 2.91
C GLU A 201 36.84 0.19 1.65
N ALA A 202 37.61 -0.82 1.21
CA ALA A 202 38.42 -0.75 -0.01
C ALA A 202 37.59 -0.85 -1.30
N TYR A 203 36.33 -1.28 -1.21
CA TYR A 203 35.39 -1.37 -2.33
C TYR A 203 34.11 -0.59 -2.01
N PRO A 204 34.14 0.76 -2.00
CA PRO A 204 33.01 1.61 -1.57
C PRO A 204 31.72 1.47 -2.41
N GLN A 205 31.80 0.81 -3.56
CA GLN A 205 30.65 0.37 -4.37
C GLN A 205 29.88 -0.82 -3.77
N LEU A 206 30.48 -1.56 -2.83
CA LEU A 206 29.81 -2.52 -1.94
C LEU A 206 29.02 -1.71 -0.91
N SER A 207 27.88 -1.16 -1.33
CA SER A 207 26.95 -0.57 -0.38
C SER A 207 26.36 -1.72 0.45
N VAL A 208 26.83 -1.90 1.68
CA VAL A 208 26.12 -2.72 2.68
C VAL A 208 24.91 -1.92 3.16
N VAL A 209 23.97 -1.72 2.24
CA VAL A 209 22.66 -1.18 2.54
C VAL A 209 21.79 -2.42 2.63
N ASN A 210 21.14 -2.62 3.78
CA ASN A 210 20.02 -3.53 3.83
C ASN A 210 18.92 -2.91 2.96
N TRP A 211 18.86 -3.29 1.69
CA TRP A 211 17.93 -2.74 0.70
C TRP A 211 16.48 -3.16 0.97
N PHE A 212 16.28 -4.17 1.83
CA PHE A 212 14.96 -4.58 2.26
C PHE A 212 14.74 -4.07 3.69
N PRO A 213 13.70 -3.27 3.92
CA PRO A 213 13.44 -2.80 5.26
C PRO A 213 13.07 -4.00 6.13
N ASN A 214 13.39 -3.94 7.43
CA ASN A 214 13.04 -5.03 8.35
C ASN A 214 11.53 -5.33 8.17
N PRO A 215 11.12 -6.54 7.76
CA PRO A 215 9.73 -6.86 7.49
C PRO A 215 8.85 -6.85 8.75
N GLU A 216 9.45 -6.79 9.94
CA GLU A 216 8.77 -6.52 11.20
C GLU A 216 8.47 -5.03 11.40
N LYS A 217 9.15 -4.13 10.68
CA LYS A 217 9.00 -2.67 10.77
C LYS A 217 8.31 -2.05 9.57
N VAL A 218 8.61 -2.51 8.35
CA VAL A 218 8.04 -1.94 7.12
C VAL A 218 7.74 -3.06 6.13
N ARG A 219 6.56 -3.03 5.54
CA ARG A 219 6.18 -3.91 4.44
C ARG A 219 5.61 -3.09 3.30
N ILE A 220 6.27 -3.18 2.15
CA ILE A 220 5.85 -2.53 0.93
C ILE A 220 5.37 -3.64 -0.01
N PRO A 221 4.12 -3.60 -0.52
CA PRO A 221 3.69 -4.58 -1.51
C PRO A 221 4.55 -4.44 -2.77
N ALA A 222 4.83 -5.54 -3.47
CA ALA A 222 5.61 -5.50 -4.71
C ALA A 222 4.82 -4.86 -5.87
N GLU A 223 3.51 -5.03 -5.87
CA GLU A 223 2.55 -4.44 -6.79
C GLU A 223 1.17 -4.35 -6.12
N ILE A 224 0.19 -3.72 -6.78
CA ILE A 224 -1.22 -3.74 -6.38
C ILE A 224 -2.00 -4.47 -7.47
N PRO A 225 -2.09 -5.82 -7.39
CA PRO A 225 -2.57 -6.65 -8.49
C PRO A 225 -3.99 -6.30 -8.95
N GLY A 226 -4.17 -6.19 -10.27
CA GLY A 226 -5.49 -5.98 -10.85
C GLY A 226 -6.08 -4.58 -10.66
N ILE A 227 -5.30 -3.61 -10.18
CA ILE A 227 -5.61 -2.17 -10.20
C ILE A 227 -4.57 -1.49 -11.10
N PRO A 228 -4.97 -0.63 -12.07
CA PRO A 228 -4.02 0.01 -12.98
C PRO A 228 -2.98 0.85 -12.22
N GLU A 229 -1.78 1.00 -12.78
CA GLU A 229 -0.75 1.87 -12.19
C GLU A 229 -1.07 3.36 -12.33
N SER A 230 -0.68 4.14 -11.32
CA SER A 230 -0.71 5.60 -11.37
C SER A 230 0.36 6.15 -12.33
N ALA A 231 0.07 7.31 -12.92
CA ALA A 231 1.08 8.09 -13.64
C ALA A 231 2.13 8.70 -12.68
N VAL A 232 1.82 8.82 -11.39
CA VAL A 232 2.74 9.26 -10.34
C VAL A 232 3.54 8.06 -9.85
N LYS A 233 4.87 8.19 -9.81
CA LYS A 233 5.75 7.15 -9.25
C LYS A 233 6.09 7.51 -7.81
N ALA A 234 5.97 6.56 -6.89
CA ALA A 234 6.24 6.76 -5.47
C ALA A 234 7.44 5.95 -5.03
N TYR A 235 8.21 6.55 -4.13
CA TYR A 235 9.34 5.92 -3.49
C TYR A 235 9.33 6.24 -2.01
N VAL A 236 9.72 5.28 -1.17
CA VAL A 236 9.69 5.41 0.29
C VAL A 236 10.97 4.91 0.93
N ARG A 237 11.29 5.38 2.13
CA ARG A 237 12.36 4.85 2.96
C ARG A 237 12.08 5.07 4.43
N GLU A 238 12.63 4.23 5.29
CA GLU A 238 12.72 4.56 6.72
C GLU A 238 13.49 5.88 6.87
N ALA A 239 12.98 6.78 7.70
CA ALA A 239 13.57 8.10 7.86
C ALA A 239 15.05 8.01 8.28
N GLY A 240 15.90 8.76 7.59
CA GLY A 240 17.36 8.71 7.78
C GLY A 240 18.11 7.60 7.04
N MET A 241 17.42 6.65 6.39
CA MET A 241 18.09 5.67 5.52
C MET A 241 18.54 6.31 4.20
N PRO A 242 19.64 5.87 3.58
CA PRO A 242 20.20 6.55 2.41
C PRO A 242 19.39 6.32 1.12
N THR A 243 18.64 5.23 1.03
CA THR A 243 18.04 4.76 -0.22
C THR A 243 16.53 4.79 -0.17
N TYR A 244 15.92 5.30 -1.23
CA TYR A 244 14.50 5.16 -1.53
C TYR A 244 14.18 3.85 -2.26
N LEU A 245 13.18 3.13 -1.77
CA LEU A 245 12.62 1.91 -2.34
C LEU A 245 11.40 2.25 -3.20
N ASP A 246 11.18 1.48 -4.26
CA ASP A 246 9.97 1.60 -5.06
C ASP A 246 8.74 1.26 -4.19
N CYS A 247 7.73 2.12 -4.25
CA CYS A 247 6.43 1.88 -3.63
C CYS A 247 5.37 1.91 -4.73
N PRO A 248 4.67 0.80 -5.00
CA PRO A 248 3.64 0.77 -6.02
C PRO A 248 2.57 1.84 -5.76
N ALA A 249 2.28 2.60 -6.81
CA ALA A 249 1.21 3.58 -6.82
C ALA A 249 0.13 3.11 -7.79
N ALA A 250 -1.08 2.93 -7.27
CA ALA A 250 -2.24 2.54 -8.06
C ALA A 250 -3.01 3.78 -8.52
N ALA A 251 -3.53 3.73 -9.74
CA ALA A 251 -4.40 4.76 -10.30
C ALA A 251 -5.79 4.67 -9.68
N CYS A 252 -6.33 5.85 -9.45
CA CYS A 252 -7.71 6.08 -9.08
C CYS A 252 -8.37 6.81 -10.24
N ALA A 253 -9.52 6.35 -10.74
CA ALA A 253 -10.22 7.10 -11.77
C ALA A 253 -11.73 6.94 -11.71
N SER A 254 -12.40 8.06 -11.49
CA SER A 254 -13.84 8.21 -11.69
C SER A 254 -14.32 7.72 -13.07
N LYS A 255 -13.48 7.85 -14.11
CA LYS A 255 -13.80 7.47 -15.50
C LYS A 255 -13.49 6.01 -15.86
N ALA A 256 -12.65 5.30 -15.09
CA ALA A 256 -12.13 3.99 -15.49
C ALA A 256 -13.12 2.83 -15.27
N LEU A 257 -14.28 3.07 -14.66
CA LEU A 257 -14.98 2.01 -13.92
C LEU A 257 -16.43 1.78 -14.35
N GLY A 258 -16.87 2.33 -15.48
CA GLY A 258 -18.21 2.07 -16.04
C GLY A 258 -19.39 2.48 -15.13
N CYS A 259 -19.12 3.11 -13.98
CA CYS A 259 -20.12 3.62 -13.06
C CYS A 259 -20.85 4.81 -13.71
N LYS A 260 -22.18 4.74 -13.74
CA LYS A 260 -23.03 5.88 -14.11
C LYS A 260 -23.15 6.77 -12.87
N ASN A 261 -22.97 8.08 -13.03
CA ASN A 261 -22.99 9.10 -11.97
C ASN A 261 -21.79 8.98 -11.01
N VAL A 262 -20.70 9.66 -11.34
CA VAL A 262 -19.47 9.64 -10.56
C VAL A 262 -19.11 11.08 -10.21
N PHE A 263 -18.76 11.34 -8.95
CA PHE A 263 -18.19 12.63 -8.57
C PHE A 263 -16.74 12.68 -9.04
N GLY A 264 -16.44 13.64 -9.92
CA GLY A 264 -15.09 13.84 -10.44
C GLY A 264 -14.38 14.91 -9.62
N ASN A 265 -13.27 14.56 -8.97
CA ASN A 265 -12.42 15.51 -8.22
C ASN A 265 -11.42 16.24 -9.13
N GLY A 266 -11.61 16.18 -10.46
CA GLY A 266 -10.65 16.71 -11.43
C GLY A 266 -9.30 15.99 -11.37
N GLY A 267 -8.39 16.36 -12.27
CA GLY A 267 -7.01 15.88 -12.21
C GLY A 267 -6.82 14.36 -12.38
N GLN A 268 -5.63 13.91 -12.02
CA GLN A 268 -5.25 12.49 -11.94
C GLN A 268 -5.15 12.07 -10.48
N GLU A 269 -5.88 11.03 -10.10
CA GLU A 269 -5.89 10.52 -8.74
C GLU A 269 -5.07 9.22 -8.66
N GLY A 270 -4.48 8.94 -7.51
CA GLY A 270 -3.87 7.65 -7.22
C GLY A 270 -3.71 7.42 -5.73
N PHE A 271 -3.33 6.21 -5.35
CA PHE A 271 -3.03 5.89 -3.96
C PHE A 271 -1.77 5.05 -3.84
N ILE A 272 -1.14 5.14 -2.67
CA ILE A 272 -0.11 4.21 -2.21
C ILE A 272 -0.56 3.58 -0.90
N THR A 273 -0.20 2.32 -0.71
CA THR A 273 -0.45 1.58 0.53
C THR A 273 0.81 0.83 0.95
N LEU A 274 1.14 0.87 2.23
CA LEU A 274 2.25 0.16 2.85
C LEU A 274 1.98 0.00 4.36
N GLU A 275 2.71 -0.90 4.99
CA GLU A 275 2.76 -1.04 6.45
C GLU A 275 4.07 -0.43 6.96
N ALA A 276 4.02 0.39 8.02
CA ALA A 276 5.21 0.91 8.68
C ALA A 276 4.98 1.29 10.16
N ASP A 277 5.79 0.71 11.04
CA ASP A 277 5.90 1.02 12.48
C ASP A 277 7.15 1.89 12.76
N CYS A 278 7.51 2.73 11.80
CA CYS A 278 8.58 3.72 11.94
C CYS A 278 8.28 4.96 11.08
N PRO A 279 8.90 6.11 11.37
CA PRO A 279 8.81 7.28 10.50
C PRO A 279 9.30 6.97 9.08
N MET A 280 8.54 7.42 8.09
CA MET A 280 8.80 7.15 6.68
C MET A 280 9.02 8.45 5.91
N GLU A 281 10.04 8.48 5.07
CA GLU A 281 10.27 9.54 4.10
C GLU A 281 9.73 9.13 2.73
N PHE A 282 8.99 10.04 2.10
CA PHE A 282 8.33 9.85 0.82
C PHE A 282 9.00 10.72 -0.24
N GLN A 283 9.10 10.18 -1.44
CA GLN A 283 9.46 10.89 -2.65
C GLN A 283 8.46 10.50 -3.73
N LEU A 284 7.62 11.43 -4.16
CA LEU A 284 6.68 11.22 -5.27
C LEU A 284 7.18 11.99 -6.49
N ARG A 285 7.18 11.33 -7.65
CA ARG A 285 7.58 11.89 -8.94
C ARG A 285 6.37 12.00 -9.87
N PHE A 286 6.13 13.20 -10.37
CA PHE A 286 5.00 13.56 -11.21
C PHE A 286 5.40 13.64 -12.68
N PRO A 287 4.46 13.45 -13.63
CA PRO A 287 4.75 13.52 -15.07
C PRO A 287 4.93 14.95 -15.59
N CYS A 288 4.85 15.95 -14.72
CA CYS A 288 5.05 17.36 -15.05
C CYS A 288 5.78 18.10 -13.91
N GLU A 289 6.11 19.37 -14.16
CA GLU A 289 6.67 20.24 -13.13
C GLU A 289 5.67 20.48 -12.00
N VAL A 290 6.14 20.36 -10.77
CA VAL A 290 5.39 20.65 -9.56
C VAL A 290 5.65 22.10 -9.15
N LYS A 291 4.58 22.88 -9.05
CA LYS A 291 4.58 24.30 -8.65
C LYS A 291 4.07 24.48 -7.23
N THR A 292 3.07 23.70 -6.85
CA THR A 292 2.48 23.71 -5.52
C THR A 292 2.24 22.28 -5.04
N ALA A 293 2.40 22.06 -3.75
CA ALA A 293 2.09 20.80 -3.09
C ALA A 293 1.60 21.11 -1.67
N LYS A 294 0.60 20.37 -1.19
CA LYS A 294 0.08 20.45 0.17
C LYS A 294 -0.27 19.05 0.64
N TYR A 295 0.21 18.68 1.84
CA TYR A 295 -0.23 17.47 2.51
C TYR A 295 -1.36 17.81 3.50
N ARG A 296 -2.44 17.03 3.47
CA ARG A 296 -3.53 17.08 4.44
C ARG A 296 -3.66 15.74 5.16
N PRO A 297 -4.10 15.68 6.43
CA PRO A 297 -4.52 16.80 7.29
C PRO A 297 -3.41 17.80 7.62
N SER A 298 -3.78 19.07 7.81
CA SER A 298 -2.81 20.15 8.05
C SER A 298 -3.09 21.01 9.28
N LEU A 299 -4.33 21.06 9.80
CA LEU A 299 -4.67 21.92 10.94
C LEU A 299 -4.20 21.40 12.29
N ARG A 300 -4.26 20.07 12.52
CA ARG A 300 -3.80 19.49 13.80
C ARG A 300 -2.29 19.46 13.88
N LYS A 301 -1.65 18.97 12.82
CA LYS A 301 -0.21 18.88 12.67
C LYS A 301 0.14 19.10 11.21
N LYS A 302 0.85 20.19 10.92
CA LYS A 302 1.34 20.50 9.57
C LYS A 302 2.46 19.52 9.19
N THR A 303 2.39 19.00 7.97
CA THR A 303 3.48 18.24 7.33
C THR A 303 4.17 19.15 6.32
N ASP A 304 5.47 19.37 6.51
CA ASP A 304 6.27 20.13 5.56
C ASP A 304 6.52 19.31 4.29
N VAL A 305 6.35 19.95 3.15
CA VAL A 305 6.56 19.37 1.82
C VAL A 305 7.64 20.17 1.09
N GLU A 306 8.59 19.47 0.51
CA GLU A 306 9.64 20.06 -0.31
C GLU A 306 9.40 19.73 -1.78
N ILE A 307 9.45 20.75 -2.65
CA ILE A 307 9.28 20.59 -4.10
C ILE A 307 10.64 20.72 -4.77
N ARG A 308 11.00 19.74 -5.61
CA ARG A 308 12.18 19.81 -6.49
C ARG A 308 11.80 19.40 -7.91
N LYS A 309 11.55 20.38 -8.79
CA LYS A 309 11.14 20.17 -10.19
C LYS A 309 9.88 19.29 -10.31
N ASP A 310 10.03 18.04 -10.72
CA ASP A 310 8.97 17.06 -10.92
C ASP A 310 8.73 16.18 -9.68
N ARG A 311 9.31 16.52 -8.52
CA ARG A 311 9.29 15.70 -7.30
C ARG A 311 8.81 16.45 -6.08
N VAL A 312 8.09 15.72 -5.22
CA VAL A 312 7.68 16.18 -3.88
C VAL A 312 8.27 15.23 -2.84
N TYR A 313 8.85 15.80 -1.79
CA TYR A 313 9.43 15.09 -0.66
C TYR A 313 8.73 15.50 0.62
N PHE A 314 8.48 14.54 1.51
CA PHE A 314 7.90 14.80 2.83
C PHE A 314 8.17 13.63 3.76
N THR A 315 8.04 13.86 5.06
CA THR A 315 8.22 12.84 6.10
C THR A 315 6.92 12.69 6.87
N LEU A 316 6.50 11.45 7.04
CA LEU A 316 5.34 11.12 7.87
C LEU A 316 5.78 10.35 9.12
N PRO A 317 5.05 10.47 10.23
CA PRO A 317 5.23 9.59 11.38
C PRO A 317 4.86 8.14 11.02
N GLU A 318 5.09 7.21 11.96
CA GLU A 318 4.52 5.87 11.87
C GLU A 318 2.99 5.91 11.79
N SER A 319 2.39 4.91 11.13
CA SER A 319 0.95 4.74 10.89
C SER A 319 0.12 6.04 10.78
N CYS A 320 -0.13 6.47 9.54
CA CYS A 320 -0.93 7.67 9.28
C CYS A 320 -1.63 7.62 7.93
N TYR A 321 -2.73 8.36 7.84
CA TYR A 321 -3.51 8.49 6.61
C TYR A 321 -3.64 9.96 6.23
N GLY A 322 -3.51 10.23 4.93
CA GLY A 322 -3.65 11.59 4.43
C GLY A 322 -3.59 11.65 2.92
N VAL A 323 -3.52 12.88 2.42
CA VAL A 323 -3.62 13.19 1.00
C VAL A 323 -2.58 14.22 0.63
N LEU A 324 -1.83 13.94 -0.43
CA LEU A 324 -0.96 14.91 -1.08
C LEU A 324 -1.69 15.49 -2.29
N GLU A 325 -2.00 16.78 -2.21
CA GLU A 325 -2.59 17.59 -3.28
C GLU A 325 -1.46 18.32 -4.01
N VAL A 326 -1.34 18.15 -5.33
CA VAL A 326 -0.23 18.69 -6.13
C VAL A 326 -0.72 19.41 -7.38
N ASN A 327 -0.25 20.65 -7.54
CA ASN A 327 -0.70 21.64 -8.53
C ASN A 327 -2.21 21.90 -8.41
N TYR A 328 -2.65 23.15 -8.53
CA TYR A 328 -4.08 23.46 -8.54
C TYR A 328 -4.44 24.06 -9.89
N ASP A 329 -5.33 23.40 -10.63
CA ASP A 329 -5.86 23.94 -11.89
C ASP A 329 -6.87 25.06 -11.62
N VAL A 330 -7.62 24.91 -10.52
CA VAL A 330 -8.49 25.93 -9.90
C VAL A 330 -8.34 25.83 -8.37
N PRO A 331 -8.69 26.88 -7.58
CA PRO A 331 -8.40 26.94 -6.14
C PRO A 331 -8.78 25.69 -5.32
N ASP A 332 -9.85 24.99 -5.70
CA ASP A 332 -10.39 23.84 -4.95
C ASP A 332 -10.24 22.48 -5.68
N LEU A 333 -9.42 22.42 -6.73
CA LEU A 333 -9.27 21.21 -7.55
C LEU A 333 -7.78 20.94 -7.87
N PRO A 334 -7.15 20.02 -7.13
CA PRO A 334 -5.79 19.59 -7.42
C PRO A 334 -5.69 18.92 -8.79
N HIS A 335 -4.59 19.17 -9.51
CA HIS A 335 -4.28 18.48 -10.75
C HIS A 335 -3.83 17.03 -10.49
N PHE A 336 -3.15 16.79 -9.37
CA PHE A 336 -2.93 15.44 -8.84
C PHE A 336 -3.37 15.33 -7.39
N THR A 337 -4.00 14.20 -7.07
CA THR A 337 -4.38 13.83 -5.71
C THR A 337 -3.84 12.45 -5.41
N MET A 338 -2.93 12.36 -4.43
CA MET A 338 -2.34 11.08 -4.01
C MET A 338 -2.75 10.74 -2.59
N TYR A 339 -3.56 9.69 -2.44
CA TYR A 339 -3.95 9.15 -1.14
C TYR A 339 -2.78 8.33 -0.56
N ILE A 340 -2.30 8.71 0.63
CA ILE A 340 -1.14 8.11 1.28
C ILE A 340 -1.64 7.29 2.46
N LEU A 341 -1.58 5.96 2.36
CA LEU A 341 -2.13 5.04 3.34
C LEU A 341 -1.01 4.23 4.00
N VAL A 342 -0.61 4.62 5.22
CA VAL A 342 0.42 3.92 5.99
C VAL A 342 -0.24 3.20 7.16
N ASP A 343 -0.40 1.90 7.04
CA ASP A 343 -0.93 1.04 8.10
C ASP A 343 0.16 0.71 9.13
N PRO A 344 -0.22 0.32 10.37
CA PRO A 344 0.72 -0.35 11.26
C PRO A 344 1.07 -1.74 10.70
N VAL A 345 2.18 -2.32 11.16
CA VAL A 345 2.52 -3.70 10.78
C VAL A 345 1.58 -4.67 11.47
N ILE A 346 0.73 -5.35 10.69
CA ILE A 346 -0.20 -6.36 11.20
C ILE A 346 0.47 -7.75 11.08
N PRO A 347 0.72 -8.48 12.18
CA PRO A 347 1.35 -9.80 12.11
C PRO A 347 0.48 -10.81 11.34
N ALA A 348 1.12 -11.60 10.48
CA ALA A 348 0.48 -12.74 9.84
C ALA A 348 0.16 -13.83 10.88
N PRO A 349 -0.88 -14.66 10.65
CA PRO A 349 -1.17 -15.79 11.52
C PRO A 349 -0.02 -16.81 11.49
N GLU A 350 0.33 -17.37 12.66
CA GLU A 350 1.30 -18.48 12.77
C GLU A 350 0.84 -19.72 12.01
N LYS A 351 -0.47 -19.99 12.01
CA LYS A 351 -1.11 -21.11 11.32
C LYS A 351 -2.40 -20.65 10.65
N ALA A 352 -2.54 -20.95 9.36
CA ALA A 352 -3.72 -20.65 8.57
C ALA A 352 -3.86 -21.60 7.38
N LEU A 353 -5.09 -21.73 6.86
CA LEU A 353 -5.33 -22.24 5.52
C LEU A 353 -5.03 -21.11 4.53
N TRP A 354 -3.93 -21.22 3.78
CA TRP A 354 -3.55 -20.23 2.78
C TRP A 354 -4.17 -20.55 1.42
N LEU A 355 -4.92 -19.60 0.89
CA LEU A 355 -5.40 -19.62 -0.49
C LEU A 355 -4.41 -18.90 -1.39
N ALA A 356 -3.97 -19.58 -2.45
CA ALA A 356 -3.20 -18.97 -3.53
C ALA A 356 -4.07 -18.04 -4.39
N PRO A 357 -3.48 -17.06 -5.09
CA PRO A 357 -4.22 -16.21 -6.03
C PRO A 357 -4.93 -17.02 -7.12
N GLY A 358 -6.07 -16.52 -7.58
CA GLY A 358 -6.87 -17.17 -8.60
C GLY A 358 -8.35 -17.24 -8.24
N ARG A 359 -9.07 -18.08 -9.00
CA ARG A 359 -10.50 -18.31 -8.81
C ARG A 359 -10.74 -19.46 -7.84
N HIS A 360 -11.58 -19.20 -6.84
CA HIS A 360 -11.99 -20.16 -5.82
C HIS A 360 -13.44 -20.54 -6.12
N ASP A 361 -13.68 -21.79 -6.52
CA ASP A 361 -15.04 -22.28 -6.78
C ASP A 361 -15.76 -22.68 -5.48
N GLU A 362 -14.99 -23.09 -4.47
CA GLU A 362 -15.46 -23.37 -3.11
C GLU A 362 -14.42 -22.89 -2.10
N VAL A 363 -14.87 -22.48 -0.91
CA VAL A 363 -14.01 -22.04 0.19
C VAL A 363 -14.46 -22.73 1.47
N ASP A 364 -13.57 -23.50 2.09
CA ASP A 364 -13.80 -24.08 3.40
C ASP A 364 -13.34 -23.11 4.49
N TYR A 365 -14.30 -22.41 5.09
CA TYR A 365 -14.06 -21.45 6.17
C TYR A 365 -13.73 -22.10 7.51
N THR A 366 -13.81 -23.43 7.62
CA THR A 366 -13.70 -24.19 8.87
C THR A 366 -12.49 -25.12 8.93
N ALA A 367 -11.78 -25.29 7.82
CA ALA A 367 -10.61 -26.16 7.71
C ALA A 367 -9.49 -25.82 8.71
N GLU A 368 -9.31 -24.53 9.01
CA GLU A 368 -8.34 -24.02 9.98
C GLU A 368 -8.95 -22.83 10.74
N LYS A 369 -8.40 -22.53 11.92
CA LYS A 369 -8.85 -21.38 12.74
C LYS A 369 -8.78 -20.04 11.98
N THR A 370 -7.82 -19.91 11.06
CA THR A 370 -7.66 -18.74 10.21
C THR A 370 -7.63 -19.16 8.74
N LEU A 371 -8.47 -18.53 7.93
CA LEU A 371 -8.38 -18.56 6.46
C LEU A 371 -7.55 -17.35 6.00
N ALA A 372 -6.48 -17.57 5.25
CA ALA A 372 -5.56 -16.53 4.81
C ALA A 372 -5.51 -16.42 3.28
N PHE A 373 -5.50 -15.19 2.77
CA PHE A 373 -5.35 -14.89 1.35
C PHE A 373 -3.92 -14.40 1.08
N ALA A 374 -3.18 -15.09 0.21
CA ALA A 374 -1.84 -14.71 -0.19
C ALA A 374 -1.84 -13.46 -1.09
N PRO A 375 -0.70 -12.78 -1.30
CA PRO A 375 -0.62 -11.65 -2.22
C PRO A 375 -0.98 -12.05 -3.66
N GLY A 376 -1.84 -11.28 -4.32
CA GLY A 376 -2.38 -11.56 -5.66
C GLY A 376 -3.88 -11.33 -5.77
N VAL A 377 -4.45 -11.56 -6.96
CA VAL A 377 -5.90 -11.37 -7.21
C VAL A 377 -6.69 -12.63 -6.88
N HIS A 378 -7.77 -12.49 -6.12
CA HIS A 378 -8.67 -13.57 -5.74
C HIS A 378 -10.09 -13.31 -6.21
N TYR A 379 -10.73 -14.36 -6.75
CA TYR A 379 -12.13 -14.36 -7.14
C TYR A 379 -12.89 -15.40 -6.34
N LEU A 380 -14.00 -15.00 -5.73
CA LEU A 380 -14.80 -15.82 -4.83
C LEU A 380 -16.13 -16.20 -5.50
N PRO A 381 -16.79 -17.28 -5.05
CA PRO A 381 -18.12 -17.62 -5.52
C PRO A 381 -19.10 -16.47 -5.26
N GLU A 382 -19.95 -16.18 -6.25
CA GLU A 382 -20.99 -15.12 -6.17
C GLU A 382 -20.45 -13.72 -5.86
N ASP A 383 -19.16 -13.47 -6.10
CA ASP A 383 -18.47 -12.24 -5.75
C ASP A 383 -18.67 -11.85 -4.26
N ARG A 384 -18.73 -12.85 -3.37
CA ARG A 384 -18.93 -12.65 -1.91
C ARG A 384 -18.05 -13.56 -1.06
N LEU A 385 -17.35 -12.96 -0.10
CA LEU A 385 -16.74 -13.64 1.03
C LEU A 385 -17.78 -13.87 2.15
N ARG A 386 -17.78 -15.05 2.77
CA ARG A 386 -18.79 -15.46 3.76
C ARG A 386 -18.13 -15.98 5.05
N PRO A 387 -17.62 -15.09 5.93
CA PRO A 387 -17.03 -15.49 7.20
C PRO A 387 -18.03 -16.23 8.09
N VAL A 388 -17.53 -17.17 8.89
CA VAL A 388 -18.33 -17.96 9.83
C VAL A 388 -17.85 -17.75 11.27
N SER A 389 -18.74 -17.96 12.24
CA SER A 389 -18.45 -17.76 13.66
C SER A 389 -17.24 -18.57 14.13
N GLY A 390 -16.42 -17.95 14.99
CA GLY A 390 -15.25 -18.59 15.58
C GLY A 390 -14.06 -18.78 14.64
N HIS A 391 -14.09 -18.28 13.41
CA HIS A 391 -13.02 -18.43 12.42
C HIS A 391 -12.56 -17.07 11.89
N ASP A 392 -11.26 -16.86 11.83
CA ASP A 392 -10.68 -15.59 11.44
C ASP A 392 -10.35 -15.59 9.93
N ILE A 393 -10.32 -14.40 9.34
CA ILE A 393 -9.89 -14.18 7.96
C ILE A 393 -8.71 -13.21 7.95
N TYR A 394 -7.61 -13.60 7.31
CA TYR A 394 -6.43 -12.77 7.13
C TYR A 394 -6.22 -12.41 5.65
N LEU A 395 -5.97 -11.14 5.36
CA LEU A 395 -5.63 -10.66 4.03
C LEU A 395 -4.19 -10.14 4.05
N ALA A 396 -3.27 -10.86 3.38
CA ALA A 396 -1.87 -10.44 3.33
C ALA A 396 -1.70 -9.10 2.57
N PRO A 397 -0.63 -8.33 2.85
CA PRO A 397 -0.24 -7.20 2.03
C PRO A 397 -0.18 -7.59 0.54
N GLY A 398 -0.88 -6.86 -0.33
CA GLY A 398 -0.97 -7.16 -1.76
C GLY A 398 -2.02 -8.20 -2.15
N ALA A 399 -2.79 -8.75 -1.21
CA ALA A 399 -3.99 -9.54 -1.53
C ALA A 399 -5.11 -8.62 -2.02
N VAL A 400 -5.70 -8.95 -3.17
CA VAL A 400 -6.80 -8.18 -3.79
C VAL A 400 -7.97 -9.11 -4.07
N LEU A 401 -9.05 -8.97 -3.30
CA LEU A 401 -10.27 -9.76 -3.41
C LEU A 401 -11.27 -9.01 -4.28
N LYS A 402 -11.63 -9.57 -5.43
CA LYS A 402 -12.64 -9.02 -6.35
C LYS A 402 -14.06 -9.40 -5.91
N CYS A 403 -14.40 -9.10 -4.66
CA CYS A 403 -15.68 -9.47 -4.06
C CYS A 403 -16.07 -8.53 -2.91
N GLY A 404 -17.36 -8.53 -2.56
CA GLY A 404 -17.83 -8.00 -1.28
C GLY A 404 -17.76 -9.04 -0.16
N LEU A 405 -18.40 -8.75 0.98
CA LEU A 405 -18.49 -9.65 2.13
C LEU A 405 -19.88 -9.62 2.74
N THR A 406 -20.43 -10.77 3.08
CA THR A 406 -21.67 -10.88 3.86
C THR A 406 -21.45 -11.85 5.01
N CYS A 407 -21.69 -11.37 6.23
CA CYS A 407 -21.62 -12.18 7.43
C CYS A 407 -22.94 -12.03 8.21
N GLU A 408 -23.76 -13.07 8.15
CA GLU A 408 -25.02 -13.14 8.89
C GLU A 408 -24.79 -13.85 10.22
N LYS A 409 -25.15 -13.19 11.32
CA LYS A 409 -25.11 -13.73 12.68
C LYS A 409 -23.74 -14.29 13.07
N GLY A 410 -22.68 -13.69 12.52
CA GLY A 410 -21.31 -14.06 12.83
C GLY A 410 -20.96 -13.68 14.25
N GLU A 411 -20.32 -14.59 14.98
CA GLU A 411 -19.86 -14.35 16.34
C GLU A 411 -18.39 -14.73 16.54
N ASN A 412 -17.66 -13.92 17.32
CA ASN A 412 -16.30 -14.22 17.78
C ASN A 412 -15.32 -14.46 16.62
N LEU A 413 -15.25 -13.52 15.69
CA LEU A 413 -14.43 -13.62 14.48
C LEU A 413 -13.70 -12.32 14.18
N ARG A 414 -12.60 -12.44 13.43
CA ARG A 414 -11.79 -11.30 13.01
C ARG A 414 -11.56 -11.32 11.51
N ILE A 415 -11.64 -10.17 10.86
CA ILE A 415 -11.17 -9.96 9.49
C ILE A 415 -10.06 -8.92 9.57
N TYR A 416 -8.83 -9.30 9.22
CA TYR A 416 -7.66 -8.45 9.48
C TYR A 416 -6.58 -8.56 8.41
N GLY A 417 -5.67 -7.58 8.41
CA GLY A 417 -4.58 -7.45 7.44
C GLY A 417 -4.85 -6.36 6.39
N SER A 418 -3.80 -5.93 5.69
CA SER A 418 -3.79 -4.75 4.80
C SER A 418 -4.25 -5.03 3.35
N GLY A 419 -4.87 -6.19 3.10
CA GLY A 419 -5.43 -6.51 1.79
C GLY A 419 -6.62 -5.63 1.37
N ILE A 420 -6.98 -5.73 0.10
CA ILE A 420 -7.96 -4.87 -0.57
C ILE A 420 -9.18 -5.69 -1.00
N PHE A 421 -10.37 -5.24 -0.62
CA PHE A 421 -11.63 -5.63 -1.28
C PHE A 421 -11.91 -4.65 -2.42
N ASP A 422 -11.88 -5.14 -3.66
CA ASP A 422 -12.07 -4.32 -4.85
C ASP A 422 -13.43 -4.59 -5.51
N GLY A 423 -14.29 -3.58 -5.46
CA GLY A 423 -15.65 -3.59 -6.00
C GLY A 423 -15.75 -3.30 -7.49
N THR A 424 -14.64 -3.08 -8.21
CA THR A 424 -14.62 -2.68 -9.62
C THR A 424 -15.41 -3.60 -10.55
N LEU A 425 -15.39 -4.90 -10.29
CA LEU A 425 -16.10 -5.89 -11.10
C LEU A 425 -17.48 -6.25 -10.53
N VAL A 426 -17.80 -5.75 -9.34
CA VAL A 426 -19.07 -6.06 -8.67
C VAL A 426 -20.18 -5.22 -9.26
N ARG A 427 -21.24 -5.90 -9.69
CA ARG A 427 -22.38 -5.26 -10.34
C ARG A 427 -23.13 -4.36 -9.36
N ARG A 428 -23.36 -3.11 -9.75
CA ARG A 428 -24.33 -2.23 -9.05
C ARG A 428 -25.76 -2.72 -9.31
N ASN A 429 -26.49 -3.03 -8.25
CA ASN A 429 -27.93 -3.28 -8.29
C ASN A 429 -28.68 -1.99 -7.90
N PRO A 430 -29.33 -1.28 -8.84
CA PRO A 430 -29.93 0.03 -8.60
C PRO A 430 -31.26 0.00 -7.81
N GLY A 431 -31.54 -1.06 -7.05
CA GLY A 431 -32.65 -1.11 -6.11
C GLY A 431 -32.24 -0.44 -4.81
N GLU A 432 -32.56 0.84 -4.63
CA GLU A 432 -32.27 1.56 -3.38
C GLU A 432 -33.03 0.89 -2.21
N ASN A 433 -32.34 0.04 -1.45
CA ASN A 433 -32.90 -0.66 -0.29
C ASN A 433 -33.00 0.24 0.95
N TRP A 434 -33.37 1.50 0.79
CA TRP A 434 -33.71 2.35 1.94
C TRP A 434 -34.88 1.75 2.75
N LYS A 435 -35.71 0.87 2.15
CA LYS A 435 -36.78 0.09 2.80
C LYS A 435 -36.41 -1.37 3.16
N GLY A 436 -35.28 -1.90 2.68
CA GLY A 436 -34.86 -3.30 2.89
C GLY A 436 -33.81 -3.47 3.99
N ARG A 437 -33.29 -4.71 4.12
CA ARG A 437 -32.00 -4.95 4.76
C ARG A 437 -30.89 -4.45 3.83
N ALA A 438 -29.72 -4.10 4.35
CA ALA A 438 -28.61 -3.57 3.55
C ALA A 438 -27.83 -4.68 2.83
N ASP A 439 -28.53 -5.72 2.38
CA ASP A 439 -27.93 -6.92 1.79
C ASP A 439 -27.17 -6.61 0.48
N ASP A 440 -27.52 -5.48 -0.16
CA ASP A 440 -26.84 -4.93 -1.34
C ASP A 440 -25.59 -4.08 -1.00
N SER A 441 -25.26 -3.87 0.29
CA SER A 441 -24.02 -3.19 0.69
C SER A 441 -22.79 -4.07 0.44
N PHE A 442 -21.65 -3.45 0.16
CA PHE A 442 -20.47 -4.16 -0.31
C PHE A 442 -19.84 -5.02 0.79
N ILE A 443 -19.78 -4.53 2.03
CA ILE A 443 -19.44 -5.30 3.23
C ILE A 443 -20.62 -5.18 4.19
N HIS A 444 -21.27 -6.31 4.50
CA HIS A 444 -22.45 -6.35 5.36
C HIS A 444 -22.24 -7.31 6.52
N PHE A 445 -22.36 -6.79 7.74
CA PHE A 445 -22.49 -7.59 8.96
C PHE A 445 -23.91 -7.45 9.46
N PHE A 446 -24.66 -8.55 9.54
CA PHE A 446 -26.06 -8.53 9.96
C PHE A 446 -26.24 -9.33 11.24
N GLU A 447 -26.74 -8.70 12.29
CA GLU A 447 -26.97 -9.30 13.61
C GLU A 447 -25.73 -10.00 14.19
N GLY A 448 -24.53 -9.43 13.95
CA GLY A 448 -23.26 -9.98 14.41
C GLY A 448 -22.94 -9.66 15.87
N LYS A 449 -21.98 -10.38 16.46
CA LYS A 449 -21.51 -10.14 17.83
C LYS A 449 -20.01 -10.38 18.02
N ASN A 450 -19.31 -9.51 18.74
CA ASN A 450 -17.88 -9.68 19.04
C ASN A 450 -17.05 -9.87 17.75
N ILE A 451 -17.05 -8.84 16.91
CA ILE A 451 -16.39 -8.84 15.59
C ILE A 451 -15.28 -7.79 15.56
N ILE A 452 -14.12 -8.16 15.02
CA ILE A 452 -13.03 -7.23 14.75
C ILE A 452 -12.80 -7.13 13.26
N TRP A 453 -12.82 -5.91 12.74
CA TRP A 453 -12.35 -5.55 11.41
C TRP A 453 -11.10 -4.67 11.57
N ASP A 454 -9.93 -5.15 11.15
CA ASP A 454 -8.65 -4.48 11.43
C ASP A 454 -7.71 -4.48 10.22
N GLY A 455 -7.69 -3.38 9.46
CA GLY A 455 -6.77 -3.20 8.34
C GLY A 455 -7.36 -3.22 6.94
N PRO A 456 -8.39 -4.03 6.57
CA PRO A 456 -8.74 -4.14 5.16
C PRO A 456 -9.17 -2.81 4.53
N MET A 457 -8.77 -2.61 3.28
CA MET A 457 -9.17 -1.48 2.46
C MET A 457 -10.35 -1.88 1.55
N ILE A 458 -11.30 -0.98 1.35
CA ILE A 458 -12.31 -1.09 0.28
C ILE A 458 -11.92 -0.13 -0.84
N PHE A 459 -11.81 -0.66 -2.04
CA PHE A 459 -11.57 0.11 -3.25
C PHE A 459 -12.76 -0.01 -4.18
N ASN A 460 -13.27 1.14 -4.63
CA ASN A 460 -14.29 1.24 -5.67
C ASN A 460 -15.54 0.36 -5.44
N SER A 461 -16.10 0.36 -4.23
CA SER A 461 -17.40 -0.24 -3.96
C SER A 461 -18.49 0.36 -4.88
N PRO A 462 -19.39 -0.47 -5.43
CA PRO A 462 -20.48 0.01 -6.28
C PRO A 462 -21.63 0.69 -5.50
N PHE A 463 -21.63 0.62 -4.16
CA PHE A 463 -22.67 1.15 -3.27
C PHE A 463 -22.10 1.39 -1.84
N TRP A 464 -22.93 1.42 -0.80
CA TRP A 464 -22.51 1.54 0.61
C TRP A 464 -21.34 0.60 0.92
N ASN A 465 -20.26 1.14 1.46
CA ASN A 465 -19.01 0.40 1.65
C ASN A 465 -19.14 -0.65 2.76
N LEU A 466 -19.34 -0.22 4.00
CA LEU A 466 -19.41 -1.10 5.16
C LEU A 466 -20.63 -0.78 6.03
N VAL A 467 -21.51 -1.77 6.19
CA VAL A 467 -22.74 -1.65 6.98
C VAL A 467 -22.75 -2.72 8.06
N PRO A 468 -22.42 -2.37 9.33
CA PRO A 468 -22.81 -3.18 10.47
C PRO A 468 -24.26 -2.86 10.82
N GLU A 469 -25.10 -3.89 10.84
CA GLU A 469 -26.53 -3.79 11.09
C GLU A 469 -26.92 -4.73 12.23
N GLY A 470 -27.60 -4.22 13.26
CA GLY A 470 -27.99 -5.00 14.45
C GLY A 470 -26.81 -5.63 15.19
N THR A 471 -25.61 -5.09 14.99
CA THR A 471 -24.36 -5.70 15.47
C THR A 471 -24.01 -5.20 16.86
N HIS A 472 -23.55 -6.11 17.73
CA HIS A 472 -23.21 -5.84 19.13
C HIS A 472 -21.73 -6.11 19.39
N ASP A 473 -21.04 -5.22 20.09
CA ASP A 473 -19.62 -5.37 20.44
C ASP A 473 -18.73 -5.54 19.19
N MET A 474 -18.54 -4.48 18.43
CA MET A 474 -17.72 -4.51 17.21
C MET A 474 -16.64 -3.43 17.25
N VAL A 475 -15.46 -3.78 16.74
CA VAL A 475 -14.35 -2.86 16.52
C VAL A 475 -14.02 -2.82 15.04
N ILE A 476 -14.03 -1.62 14.47
CA ILE A 476 -13.55 -1.34 13.12
C ILE A 476 -12.35 -0.41 13.25
N ARG A 477 -11.18 -0.86 12.80
CA ARG A 477 -9.96 -0.06 12.88
C ARG A 477 -9.04 -0.25 11.69
N HIS A 478 -8.17 0.73 11.45
CA HIS A 478 -7.22 0.75 10.32
C HIS A 478 -7.93 0.52 8.98
N HIS A 479 -9.21 0.91 8.88
CA HIS A 479 -10.04 0.69 7.71
C HIS A 479 -9.95 1.89 6.78
N LYS A 480 -9.83 1.61 5.48
CA LYS A 480 -9.77 2.63 4.44
C LYS A 480 -10.83 2.37 3.40
N ALA A 481 -11.49 3.41 2.92
CA ALA A 481 -12.33 3.33 1.73
C ALA A 481 -11.94 4.43 0.74
N ILE A 482 -11.74 4.05 -0.52
CA ILE A 482 -11.59 4.99 -1.64
C ILE A 482 -12.61 4.64 -2.72
N THR A 483 -13.65 5.45 -2.84
CA THR A 483 -14.79 5.20 -3.74
C THR A 483 -15.29 6.45 -4.46
N TRP A 484 -15.90 6.27 -5.64
CA TRP A 484 -16.48 7.37 -6.42
C TRP A 484 -17.95 7.21 -6.79
N ALA A 485 -18.52 6.00 -6.59
CA ALA A 485 -19.92 5.76 -6.90
C ALA A 485 -20.83 6.62 -6.01
N VAL A 486 -21.91 7.16 -6.55
CA VAL A 486 -22.95 7.81 -5.74
C VAL A 486 -23.52 6.79 -4.74
N ASN A 487 -23.82 7.23 -3.51
CA ASN A 487 -24.20 6.37 -2.39
C ASN A 487 -23.10 5.38 -1.97
N SER A 488 -21.84 5.82 -2.03
CA SER A 488 -20.71 5.07 -1.47
C SER A 488 -20.37 5.58 -0.07
N ASP A 489 -21.35 5.51 0.84
CA ASP A 489 -21.17 5.83 2.25
C ASP A 489 -19.97 5.05 2.81
N GLY A 490 -19.13 5.67 3.64
CA GLY A 490 -17.91 5.03 4.17
C GLY A 490 -18.24 3.93 5.18
N ILE A 491 -18.79 4.30 6.33
CA ILE A 491 -19.39 3.34 7.28
C ILE A 491 -20.79 3.80 7.64
N GLN A 492 -21.75 2.88 7.58
CA GLN A 492 -23.13 3.17 7.92
C GLN A 492 -23.62 2.22 9.04
N PRO A 493 -23.34 2.51 10.33
CA PRO A 493 -23.84 1.69 11.43
C PRO A 493 -25.36 1.81 11.55
N ARG A 494 -26.06 0.68 11.66
CA ARG A 494 -27.52 0.64 11.81
C ARG A 494 -27.90 -0.20 13.00
N SER A 495 -28.46 0.43 14.02
CA SER A 495 -28.90 -0.28 15.23
C SER A 495 -27.78 -1.05 15.93
N CYS A 496 -26.60 -0.44 16.03
CA CYS A 496 -25.43 -1.03 16.65
C CYS A 496 -25.32 -0.69 18.13
N VAL A 497 -24.81 -1.62 18.93
CA VAL A 497 -24.55 -1.41 20.36
C VAL A 497 -23.08 -1.71 20.65
N ASN A 498 -22.39 -0.79 21.33
CA ASN A 498 -20.96 -0.89 21.63
C ASN A 498 -20.12 -1.04 20.35
N LEU A 499 -20.05 0.05 19.57
CA LEU A 499 -19.28 0.10 18.34
C LEU A 499 -18.13 1.09 18.48
N LEU A 500 -16.90 0.63 18.22
CA LEU A 500 -15.72 1.47 18.11
C LEU A 500 -15.25 1.52 16.65
N ILE A 501 -15.16 2.73 16.09
CA ILE A 501 -14.54 3.01 14.80
C ILE A 501 -13.31 3.87 15.07
N GLU A 502 -12.10 3.39 14.74
CA GLU A 502 -10.88 4.15 15.03
C GLU A 502 -9.77 4.02 13.99
N ASN A 503 -8.96 5.07 13.82
CA ASN A 503 -7.82 5.06 12.88
C ASN A 503 -8.29 4.68 11.47
N CYS A 504 -9.17 5.47 10.86
CA CYS A 504 -9.74 5.18 9.54
C CYS A 504 -9.55 6.32 8.55
N PHE A 505 -9.60 6.00 7.26
CA PHE A 505 -9.56 6.97 6.17
C PHE A 505 -10.72 6.76 5.19
N PHE A 506 -11.45 7.82 4.87
CA PHE A 506 -12.60 7.75 3.97
C PHE A 506 -12.50 8.77 2.87
N LYS A 507 -12.31 8.31 1.63
CA LYS A 507 -12.62 9.06 0.42
C LYS A 507 -13.93 8.48 -0.13
N CYS A 508 -15.02 9.24 0.05
CA CYS A 508 -16.37 8.78 -0.26
C CYS A 508 -17.12 9.78 -1.14
N SER A 509 -18.10 9.26 -1.89
CA SER A 509 -18.99 10.05 -2.75
C SER A 509 -20.45 9.97 -2.27
N ASP A 510 -20.59 9.94 -0.94
CA ASP A 510 -21.77 10.15 -0.11
C ASP A 510 -21.27 10.26 1.36
N ASP A 511 -22.13 10.08 2.35
CA ASP A 511 -21.79 10.22 3.76
C ASP A 511 -20.55 9.40 4.20
N SER A 512 -19.49 10.05 4.73
CA SER A 512 -18.29 9.31 5.15
C SER A 512 -18.56 8.42 6.37
N ILE A 513 -19.36 8.92 7.32
CA ILE A 513 -19.92 8.13 8.42
C ILE A 513 -21.40 8.48 8.53
N ALA A 514 -22.28 7.48 8.52
CA ALA A 514 -23.73 7.65 8.60
C ALA A 514 -24.37 6.75 9.65
N ILE A 515 -24.53 7.25 10.87
CA ILE A 515 -25.12 6.50 11.98
C ILE A 515 -26.65 6.56 11.88
N LYS A 516 -27.28 5.39 11.80
CA LYS A 516 -28.73 5.24 11.63
C LYS A 516 -29.30 4.25 12.65
N THR A 517 -30.62 4.20 12.71
CA THR A 517 -31.38 3.19 13.43
C THR A 517 -32.38 2.52 12.49
N ARG A 518 -32.69 1.25 12.75
CA ARG A 518 -33.49 0.43 11.86
C ARG A 518 -34.38 -0.58 12.59
N ARG A 519 -35.70 -0.46 12.40
CA ARG A 519 -36.71 -1.34 13.00
C ARG A 519 -36.44 -2.84 12.84
N ALA A 520 -35.96 -3.23 11.66
CA ALA A 520 -35.78 -4.63 11.29
C ALA A 520 -34.62 -5.32 12.01
N SER A 521 -33.70 -4.55 12.62
CA SER A 521 -32.41 -5.05 13.12
C SER A 521 -32.05 -4.52 14.51
N GLY A 522 -32.90 -3.71 15.12
CA GLY A 522 -32.77 -3.23 16.50
C GLY A 522 -33.35 -1.83 16.61
N MET A 523 -34.14 -1.54 17.63
CA MET A 523 -34.76 -0.20 17.75
C MET A 523 -33.77 0.88 18.23
N HIS A 524 -32.51 0.52 18.49
CA HIS A 524 -31.56 1.39 19.17
C HIS A 524 -30.15 1.33 18.56
N SER A 525 -29.51 2.50 18.47
CA SER A 525 -28.05 2.63 18.29
C SER A 525 -27.47 3.27 19.55
N TYR A 526 -26.56 2.57 20.24
CA TYR A 526 -26.11 2.98 21.57
C TYR A 526 -24.62 2.77 21.80
N ASN A 527 -23.97 3.75 22.44
CA ASN A 527 -22.56 3.67 22.82
C ASN A 527 -21.65 3.45 21.59
N ILE A 528 -21.59 4.47 20.73
CA ILE A 528 -20.79 4.46 19.51
C ILE A 528 -19.70 5.51 19.62
N THR A 529 -18.45 5.09 19.45
CA THR A 529 -17.29 5.98 19.46
C THR A 529 -16.58 5.92 18.11
N ILE A 530 -16.37 7.10 17.53
CA ILE A 530 -15.60 7.30 16.31
C ILE A 530 -14.41 8.17 16.68
N ARG A 531 -13.18 7.69 16.44
CA ARG A 531 -12.00 8.48 16.76
C ARG A 531 -10.83 8.35 15.78
N ASN A 532 -10.01 9.40 15.67
CA ASN A 532 -8.83 9.41 14.80
C ASN A 532 -9.19 9.05 13.34
N VAL A 533 -10.15 9.75 12.76
CA VAL A 533 -10.62 9.50 11.39
C VAL A 533 -10.30 10.69 10.50
N VAL A 534 -9.83 10.41 9.28
CA VAL A 534 -9.60 11.39 8.23
C VAL A 534 -10.66 11.21 7.14
N THR A 535 -11.35 12.28 6.75
CA THR A 535 -12.42 12.22 5.73
C THR A 535 -12.20 13.19 4.58
N TRP A 536 -12.28 12.67 3.36
CA TRP A 536 -12.42 13.38 2.10
C TRP A 536 -13.82 13.08 1.54
N ASN A 537 -14.72 14.04 1.64
CA ASN A 537 -16.13 13.87 1.30
C ASN A 537 -16.50 14.66 0.04
N ASP A 538 -16.88 13.94 -1.03
CA ASP A 538 -17.23 14.55 -2.33
C ASP A 538 -18.72 14.88 -2.45
N ALA A 539 -19.57 14.27 -1.62
CA ALA A 539 -21.02 14.47 -1.57
C ALA A 539 -21.59 13.93 -0.24
N GLY A 540 -22.83 14.27 0.09
CA GLY A 540 -23.43 13.89 1.38
C GLY A 540 -22.79 14.66 2.53
N SER A 541 -22.51 13.99 3.64
CA SER A 541 -21.92 14.60 4.84
C SER A 541 -20.68 13.88 5.33
N SER A 542 -19.72 14.60 5.89
CA SER A 542 -18.54 13.98 6.51
C SER A 542 -18.94 13.16 7.75
N LEU A 543 -19.73 13.75 8.65
CA LEU A 543 -20.22 13.11 9.86
C LEU A 543 -21.75 13.25 9.93
N GLU A 544 -22.48 12.19 9.57
CA GLU A 544 -23.93 12.12 9.55
C GLU A 544 -24.47 11.28 10.71
N ILE A 545 -25.51 11.81 11.37
CA ILE A 545 -26.48 11.03 12.15
C ILE A 545 -27.85 11.19 11.47
N GLY A 546 -28.39 10.11 10.91
CA GLY A 546 -29.46 10.17 9.91
C GLY A 546 -29.00 9.61 8.57
N HIS A 547 -29.63 9.87 7.43
CA HIS A 547 -30.86 10.66 7.20
C HIS A 547 -32.16 9.89 7.54
N THR A 548 -32.16 8.56 7.32
CA THR A 548 -33.27 7.62 7.60
C THR A 548 -33.02 6.84 8.90
N SER A 549 -33.65 7.27 9.99
CA SER A 549 -33.48 6.66 11.33
C SER A 549 -34.85 6.27 11.90
N GLN A 550 -35.17 4.99 11.78
CA GLN A 550 -36.52 4.44 12.02
C GLN A 550 -36.65 3.69 13.35
N GLY A 551 -35.58 3.60 14.14
CA GLY A 551 -35.65 3.09 15.51
C GLY A 551 -36.10 4.19 16.49
N ASP A 552 -36.25 3.83 17.75
CA ASP A 552 -36.74 4.75 18.79
C ASP A 552 -35.64 5.68 19.30
N LEU A 553 -34.38 5.20 19.35
CA LEU A 553 -33.31 5.89 20.10
C LEU A 553 -31.93 5.74 19.45
N LEU A 554 -31.22 6.86 19.35
CA LEU A 554 -29.79 6.91 19.06
C LEU A 554 -29.12 7.77 20.14
N GLU A 555 -28.29 7.15 20.98
CA GLU A 555 -27.80 7.76 22.20
C GLU A 555 -26.33 7.42 22.49
N ASN A 556 -25.62 8.37 23.10
CA ASN A 556 -24.22 8.24 23.51
C ASN A 556 -23.30 7.98 22.31
N VAL A 557 -23.19 9.00 21.45
CA VAL A 557 -22.30 8.99 20.29
C VAL A 557 -21.18 9.99 20.49
N SER A 558 -19.94 9.56 20.30
CA SER A 558 -18.77 10.45 20.33
C SER A 558 -18.00 10.43 19.00
N PHE A 559 -17.70 11.63 18.51
CA PHE A 559 -16.74 11.89 17.44
C PHE A 559 -15.55 12.60 18.06
N GLU A 560 -14.37 11.97 18.03
CA GLU A 560 -13.19 12.45 18.74
C GLU A 560 -11.98 12.49 17.80
N ASN A 561 -11.27 13.61 17.75
CA ASN A 561 -10.07 13.73 16.92
C ASN A 561 -10.34 13.44 15.42
N ILE A 562 -11.34 14.10 14.84
CA ILE A 562 -11.68 13.93 13.41
C ILE A 562 -11.02 15.01 12.56
N GLU A 563 -10.50 14.62 11.40
CA GLU A 563 -9.88 15.52 10.42
C GLU A 563 -10.68 15.46 9.10
N ILE A 564 -11.60 16.40 8.92
CA ILE A 564 -12.34 16.60 7.68
C ILE A 564 -11.45 17.41 6.76
N ILE A 565 -10.78 16.76 5.82
CA ILE A 565 -9.80 17.41 4.93
C ILE A 565 -10.41 18.00 3.67
N ARG A 566 -11.64 17.57 3.34
CA ARG A 566 -12.46 18.13 2.28
C ARG A 566 -13.93 17.78 2.50
N ALA A 567 -14.83 18.73 2.26
CA ALA A 567 -16.27 18.50 2.28
C ALA A 567 -17.00 19.31 1.17
N CYS A 568 -17.95 18.66 0.49
CA CYS A 568 -18.91 19.32 -0.40
C CYS A 568 -20.27 19.56 0.27
N GLY A 569 -20.69 18.71 1.21
CA GLY A 569 -21.96 18.86 1.91
C GLY A 569 -21.78 19.02 3.42
N GLY A 570 -22.63 18.39 4.23
CA GLY A 570 -22.61 18.57 5.69
C GLY A 570 -21.26 18.19 6.32
N LEU A 571 -20.76 18.96 7.29
CA LEU A 571 -19.54 18.57 8.01
C LEU A 571 -19.91 17.80 9.28
N CYS A 572 -20.42 18.49 10.30
CA CYS A 572 -21.07 17.87 11.46
C CYS A 572 -22.58 17.99 11.28
N HIS A 573 -23.22 16.91 10.87
CA HIS A 573 -24.61 16.91 10.43
C HIS A 573 -25.46 15.89 11.22
N ILE A 574 -26.64 16.34 11.64
CA ILE A 574 -27.69 15.49 12.19
C ILE A 574 -28.95 15.80 11.41
N TYR A 575 -29.36 14.90 10.52
CA TYR A 575 -30.57 15.09 9.71
C TYR A 575 -31.54 13.95 9.99
N LEU A 576 -32.70 14.25 10.56
CA LEU A 576 -33.68 13.24 10.93
C LEU A 576 -35.02 13.49 10.24
N ILE A 577 -35.59 12.44 9.65
CA ILE A 577 -36.87 12.51 8.91
C ILE A 577 -37.99 11.63 9.46
N ASP A 578 -37.66 10.83 10.46
CA ASP A 578 -38.50 9.84 11.13
C ASP A 578 -38.47 10.13 12.65
N HIS A 579 -38.99 9.24 13.49
CA HIS A 579 -39.28 9.52 14.90
C HIS A 579 -38.12 9.31 15.90
N SER A 580 -36.92 8.91 15.46
CA SER A 580 -35.80 8.61 16.38
C SER A 580 -35.49 9.78 17.33
N ALA A 581 -35.42 9.50 18.63
CA ALA A 581 -34.82 10.43 19.59
C ALA A 581 -33.29 10.34 19.50
N VAL A 582 -32.63 11.48 19.22
CA VAL A 582 -31.16 11.58 19.21
C VAL A 582 -30.71 12.40 20.42
N ARG A 583 -29.87 11.81 21.28
CA ARG A 583 -29.34 12.53 22.45
C ARG A 583 -27.95 12.12 22.89
N ASN A 584 -27.29 13.02 23.64
CA ASN A 584 -25.93 12.84 24.16
C ASN A 584 -24.92 12.59 23.02
N VAL A 585 -24.86 13.54 22.09
CA VAL A 585 -23.90 13.51 20.98
C VAL A 585 -22.75 14.46 21.29
N LYS A 586 -21.52 13.95 21.15
CA LYS A 586 -20.30 14.70 21.43
C LYS A 586 -19.44 14.78 20.19
N TYR A 587 -19.04 16.00 19.84
CA TYR A 587 -17.98 16.26 18.86
C TYR A 587 -16.84 16.95 19.61
N GLU A 588 -15.66 16.32 19.68
CA GLU A 588 -14.48 16.88 20.36
C GLU A 588 -13.24 16.80 19.47
N ASN A 589 -12.50 17.91 19.38
CA ASN A 589 -11.29 18.03 18.55
C ASN A 589 -11.57 17.71 17.07
N ILE A 590 -12.46 18.49 16.46
CA ILE A 590 -12.82 18.37 15.04
C ILE A 590 -12.07 19.42 14.24
N TYR A 591 -11.32 18.99 13.23
CA TYR A 591 -10.52 19.84 12.35
C TYR A 591 -11.12 19.82 10.96
N MET A 592 -11.47 20.99 10.43
CA MET A 592 -12.27 21.13 9.22
C MET A 592 -11.52 22.01 8.21
N GLU A 593 -11.12 21.37 7.13
CA GLU A 593 -10.42 21.94 5.98
C GLU A 593 -11.25 21.71 4.71
N GLY A 594 -11.05 22.56 3.69
CA GLY A 594 -11.67 22.32 2.39
C GLY A 594 -13.20 22.27 2.39
N ASN A 595 -13.88 23.17 3.12
CA ASN A 595 -15.33 23.40 3.02
C ASN A 595 -15.66 24.11 1.68
N THR A 596 -15.70 23.33 0.60
CA THR A 596 -15.69 23.84 -0.78
C THR A 596 -16.94 24.63 -1.15
N PHE A 597 -18.10 24.29 -0.60
CA PHE A 597 -19.36 25.00 -0.85
C PHE A 597 -19.71 26.02 0.24
N LYS A 598 -18.78 26.26 1.19
CA LYS A 598 -18.96 27.20 2.30
C LYS A 598 -20.33 26.98 2.96
N VAL A 599 -20.66 25.73 3.29
CA VAL A 599 -21.91 25.38 3.99
C VAL A 599 -21.69 25.53 5.50
N PRO A 600 -22.75 25.64 6.34
CA PRO A 600 -22.59 25.61 7.79
C PRO A 600 -21.82 24.37 8.23
N GLU A 601 -20.76 24.56 9.01
CA GLU A 601 -19.98 23.45 9.56
C GLU A 601 -20.83 22.61 10.52
N ILE A 602 -21.77 23.25 11.22
CA ILE A 602 -22.74 22.60 12.10
C ILE A 602 -24.13 22.74 11.49
N ASN A 603 -24.77 21.62 11.17
CA ASN A 603 -26.13 21.63 10.64
C ASN A 603 -26.97 20.53 11.29
N PHE A 604 -27.99 20.90 12.06
CA PHE A 604 -28.92 19.95 12.67
C PHE A 604 -30.34 20.25 12.18
N THR A 605 -30.99 19.26 11.58
CA THR A 605 -32.26 19.40 10.91
C THR A 605 -33.20 18.25 11.26
N ILE A 606 -34.43 18.58 11.65
CA ILE A 606 -35.56 17.66 11.72
C ILE A 606 -36.53 18.07 10.62
N SER A 607 -36.86 17.17 9.70
CA SER A 607 -37.73 17.49 8.57
C SER A 607 -38.67 16.34 8.21
N GLN A 608 -39.49 16.55 7.18
CA GLN A 608 -40.24 15.49 6.52
C GLN A 608 -39.96 15.56 5.03
N ASN A 609 -39.71 14.41 4.40
CA ASN A 609 -39.57 14.34 2.95
C ASN A 609 -40.06 12.99 2.41
N PHE A 610 -39.79 12.73 1.13
CA PHE A 610 -40.30 11.56 0.42
C PHE A 610 -39.71 10.22 0.91
N TYR A 611 -38.63 10.25 1.69
CA TYR A 611 -38.08 9.06 2.37
C TYR A 611 -38.68 8.81 3.75
N SER A 612 -39.42 9.77 4.33
CA SER A 612 -40.06 9.61 5.63
C SER A 612 -41.05 8.44 5.59
N THR A 613 -41.01 7.61 6.64
CA THR A 613 -41.92 6.47 6.81
C THR A 613 -42.91 6.65 7.94
N ASP A 614 -42.65 7.62 8.81
CA ASP A 614 -43.39 7.81 10.05
C ASP A 614 -44.26 9.05 10.02
N ASP A 615 -45.28 9.09 10.86
CA ASP A 615 -46.13 10.28 11.03
C ASP A 615 -45.56 11.25 12.08
N THR A 616 -44.75 10.76 13.02
CA THR A 616 -44.09 11.54 14.07
C THR A 616 -42.64 11.85 13.73
N ARG A 617 -42.08 12.90 14.33
CA ARG A 617 -40.73 13.39 14.01
C ARG A 617 -39.77 13.21 15.18
N ALA A 618 -38.49 13.33 14.85
CA ALA A 618 -37.40 13.16 15.79
C ALA A 618 -37.35 14.28 16.83
N SER A 619 -36.47 14.09 17.81
CA SER A 619 -35.97 15.16 18.67
C SER A 619 -34.44 15.07 18.75
N ILE A 620 -33.78 16.22 18.91
CA ILE A 620 -32.32 16.30 19.07
C ILE A 620 -32.05 17.02 20.39
N LYS A 621 -31.40 16.35 21.36
CA LYS A 621 -31.12 16.94 22.68
C LYS A 621 -29.69 16.68 23.15
N HIS A 622 -29.10 17.61 23.88
CA HIS A 622 -27.79 17.46 24.50
C HIS A 622 -26.68 17.13 23.48
N VAL A 623 -26.35 18.13 22.65
CA VAL A 623 -25.21 18.04 21.72
C VAL A 623 -24.09 18.94 22.22
N SER A 624 -22.92 18.35 22.50
CA SER A 624 -21.74 19.11 22.91
C SER A 624 -20.71 19.17 21.79
N LEU A 625 -20.35 20.38 21.39
CA LEU A 625 -19.29 20.69 20.43
C LEU A 625 -18.12 21.27 21.21
N LYS A 626 -16.94 20.67 21.10
CA LYS A 626 -15.77 21.11 21.86
C LYS A 626 -14.52 21.12 20.99
N ASN A 627 -13.73 22.20 21.08
CA ASN A 627 -12.48 22.36 20.33
C ASN A 627 -12.67 22.15 18.82
N LEU A 628 -13.51 22.98 18.21
CA LEU A 628 -13.68 22.99 16.75
C LEU A 628 -12.60 23.86 16.12
N HIS A 629 -11.95 23.35 15.08
CA HIS A 629 -10.92 24.03 14.32
C HIS A 629 -11.34 24.12 12.86
N VAL A 630 -11.36 25.32 12.27
CA VAL A 630 -11.76 25.53 10.87
C VAL A 630 -10.68 26.28 10.09
N GLU A 631 -10.49 25.90 8.83
CA GLU A 631 -9.63 26.57 7.85
C GLU A 631 -10.30 27.87 7.36
N GLU A 632 -9.58 28.98 7.50
CA GLU A 632 -9.93 30.34 7.04
C GLU A 632 -11.12 31.02 7.73
N GLU A 633 -12.32 30.45 7.61
CA GLU A 633 -13.57 31.09 8.00
C GLU A 633 -14.57 30.06 8.52
N PHE A 634 -15.29 30.42 9.59
CA PHE A 634 -16.44 29.66 10.07
C PHE A 634 -17.71 30.11 9.34
N CYS A 635 -18.26 29.25 8.48
CA CYS A 635 -19.44 29.52 7.66
C CYS A 635 -20.76 29.50 8.44
N GLY A 636 -20.76 28.87 9.62
CA GLY A 636 -21.76 29.08 10.65
C GLY A 636 -22.54 27.85 11.08
N ILE A 637 -23.68 28.11 11.71
CA ILE A 637 -24.55 27.10 12.32
C ILE A 637 -25.95 27.16 11.70
N SER A 638 -26.55 26.02 11.43
CA SER A 638 -27.94 25.88 11.01
C SER A 638 -28.67 24.90 11.92
N LEU A 639 -29.60 25.39 12.74
CA LEU A 639 -30.46 24.56 13.59
C LEU A 639 -31.93 24.72 13.15
N SER A 640 -32.55 23.63 12.74
CA SER A 640 -33.93 23.60 12.27
C SER A 640 -34.69 22.42 12.87
N GLY A 641 -35.40 22.65 13.97
CA GLY A 641 -36.45 21.73 14.42
C GLY A 641 -37.65 21.73 13.46
N PHE A 642 -38.58 20.81 13.68
CA PHE A 642 -39.75 20.63 12.82
C PHE A 642 -40.95 21.48 13.26
N ASP A 643 -41.27 21.46 14.55
CA ASP A 643 -42.33 22.24 15.19
C ASP A 643 -42.03 22.43 16.70
N ASP A 644 -43.00 22.96 17.46
CA ASP A 644 -42.84 23.22 18.90
C ASP A 644 -42.69 21.95 19.76
N GLU A 645 -43.09 20.77 19.26
CA GLU A 645 -42.95 19.49 19.95
C GLU A 645 -41.65 18.76 19.57
N HIS A 646 -41.15 19.01 18.35
CA HIS A 646 -40.01 18.32 17.74
C HIS A 646 -38.83 19.28 17.56
N ARG A 647 -38.26 19.68 18.69
CA ARG A 647 -37.23 20.73 18.80
C ARG A 647 -35.79 20.19 18.81
N ILE A 648 -34.86 21.13 18.63
CA ILE A 648 -33.42 20.94 18.89
C ILE A 648 -33.06 21.71 20.16
N GLU A 649 -32.66 20.99 21.20
CA GLU A 649 -32.48 21.53 22.55
C GLU A 649 -31.08 21.25 23.10
N GLU A 650 -30.58 22.14 23.94
CA GLU A 650 -29.33 21.94 24.68
C GLU A 650 -28.10 21.65 23.80
N VAL A 651 -27.89 22.48 22.79
CA VAL A 651 -26.64 22.50 22.01
C VAL A 651 -25.64 23.44 22.69
N ALA A 652 -24.44 22.96 22.97
CA ALA A 652 -23.37 23.74 23.58
C ALA A 652 -22.11 23.72 22.71
N LEU A 653 -21.43 24.86 22.62
CA LEU A 653 -20.15 25.03 21.92
C LEU A 653 -19.11 25.62 22.88
N ASP A 654 -18.02 24.90 23.10
CA ASP A 654 -16.88 25.32 23.91
C ASP A 654 -15.59 25.23 23.07
N GLY A 655 -15.01 26.38 22.75
CA GLY A 655 -13.79 26.47 21.93
C GLY A 655 -14.05 26.29 20.42
N LEU A 656 -14.05 27.41 19.70
CA LEU A 656 -14.00 27.48 18.23
C LEU A 656 -12.76 28.26 17.82
N TYR A 657 -11.96 27.70 16.91
CA TYR A 657 -10.67 28.23 16.51
C TYR A 657 -10.59 28.34 14.99
N ILE A 658 -10.21 29.52 14.51
CA ILE A 658 -10.05 29.82 13.09
C ILE A 658 -8.56 29.80 12.75
N HIS A 659 -8.18 29.02 11.75
CA HIS A 659 -6.81 28.92 11.22
C HIS A 659 -6.66 29.80 9.98
N CYS A 660 -5.80 30.81 10.05
CA CYS A 660 -5.46 31.66 8.91
C CYS A 660 -3.96 31.52 8.61
N GLY A 661 -3.60 30.64 7.69
CA GLY A 661 -2.21 30.25 7.47
C GLY A 661 -1.61 29.63 8.73
N GLU A 662 -0.50 30.18 9.22
CA GLU A 662 0.17 29.70 10.45
C GLU A 662 -0.41 30.28 11.74
N SER A 663 -1.39 31.19 11.64
CA SER A 663 -2.02 31.81 12.81
C SER A 663 -3.32 31.09 13.19
N VAL A 664 -3.52 30.87 14.49
CA VAL A 664 -4.75 30.29 15.05
C VAL A 664 -5.35 31.27 16.04
N LYS A 665 -6.64 31.57 15.91
CA LYS A 665 -7.35 32.50 16.79
C LYS A 665 -8.63 31.87 17.32
N ALA A 666 -8.89 32.03 18.62
CA ALA A 666 -10.20 31.73 19.17
C ALA A 666 -11.25 32.69 18.59
N PHE A 667 -12.41 32.16 18.23
CA PHE A 667 -13.55 32.93 17.79
C PHE A 667 -14.15 33.69 18.98
N THR A 668 -14.40 34.99 18.82
CA THR A 668 -14.84 35.90 19.90
C THR A 668 -16.09 36.71 19.55
N GLY A 669 -16.71 36.42 18.40
CA GLY A 669 -17.91 37.11 17.92
C GLY A 669 -19.22 36.42 18.30
N GLU A 670 -20.33 36.98 17.84
CA GLU A 670 -21.63 36.28 17.85
C GLU A 670 -21.60 35.14 16.82
N LEU A 671 -22.17 33.99 17.17
CA LEU A 671 -22.22 32.84 16.27
C LEU A 671 -23.08 33.17 15.03
N PRO A 672 -22.56 32.99 13.81
CA PRO A 672 -23.33 33.23 12.61
C PRO A 672 -24.35 32.10 12.39
N TYR A 673 -25.63 32.40 12.60
CA TYR A 673 -26.72 31.48 12.29
C TYR A 673 -27.21 31.69 10.87
N ARG A 674 -27.19 30.62 10.05
CA ARG A 674 -27.93 30.60 8.78
C ARG A 674 -29.42 30.33 8.99
N LYS A 675 -29.73 29.51 10.00
CA LYS A 675 -31.09 29.18 10.40
C LYS A 675 -31.13 28.85 11.88
N LEU A 676 -32.16 29.35 12.55
CA LEU A 676 -32.50 29.03 13.92
C LEU A 676 -34.02 29.01 14.03
N SER A 677 -34.62 27.83 13.95
CA SER A 677 -36.09 27.66 14.02
C SER A 677 -36.43 26.43 14.84
N PHE A 678 -37.39 26.55 15.76
CA PHE A 678 -37.77 25.47 16.69
C PHE A 678 -36.56 24.84 17.39
N ALA A 679 -35.60 25.68 17.76
CA ALA A 679 -34.34 25.29 18.35
C ALA A 679 -33.91 26.32 19.40
N ASP A 680 -33.21 25.87 20.42
CA ASP A 680 -32.60 26.75 21.41
C ASP A 680 -31.33 27.39 20.82
N PRO A 681 -31.00 28.64 21.17
CA PRO A 681 -29.70 29.22 20.83
C PRO A 681 -28.57 28.37 21.41
N VAL A 682 -27.50 28.17 20.63
CA VAL A 682 -26.30 27.46 21.09
C VAL A 682 -25.70 28.19 22.28
N LYS A 683 -25.49 27.45 23.37
CA LYS A 683 -24.82 27.95 24.57
C LYS A 683 -23.31 27.98 24.34
N ILE A 684 -22.69 29.14 24.50
CA ILE A 684 -21.24 29.31 24.39
C ILE A 684 -20.60 29.13 25.77
N GLY A 685 -19.58 28.27 25.84
CA GLY A 685 -18.80 27.95 27.04
C GLY A 685 -17.67 28.93 27.33
#